data_AF-A0A9X4PHH2-F1
#
_entry.id   AF-A0A9X4PHH2-F1
#
_cell.length_a   1.000
_cell.length_b   1.000
_cell.length_c   1.000
_cell.angle_alpha   90.00
_cell.angle_beta   90.00
_cell.angle_gamma   90.00
#
_symmetry.space_group_name_H-M   'P 1'
#
loop_
_entity.id
_entity.type
_entity.pdbx_description
1 polymer ?
#
loop_
_entity_poly.entity_id
_entity_poly.type
_entity_poly.pdbx_seq_one_letter_code
_entity_poly.pdbx_strand_id
1 'polypeptide(L)'
;MGSVTRDNAQLISKDDNGNPRYGGTVSDAALIRYIEELHSRGYKVMLYPMPLLDTENKEWRGKLSGAPEDISDFFKDQYNKFIEHYASIAKQTKVEGFVIGSEFAQLTRVKDAKGNYPAVTELVRLAKQIKLQLGKEVTMTYAADWSEYHSYDGWYNMDELWSSQYIDVVGIDAYFPLTDGPEPPFGYSVEDVIDGWSSGVGYDYFYDYSKSVPEKVKYNDSRYAWKNIEKWWSEAHINPDGSKTKWQPKMKKIWFTEYGFPSMNGCTNEPNVFVDKNSIESKYPRYSNGEVSFLAQKTAIEGTLRKWQNSEMVEKMFLWAWDARPFPYFPNLCDMWADCHNWQTGHWTEGKISQLNISDVLSDLLKKAGLKSDQFDTSDVKGLLSGYVINDQQSIRSIIKMLQSCYFFDVVERDSKLKFAQKGKGVTTEIPVDEIVFNHSSKPIQLVSASQLDLNNKVNVVYFNRNFGYPIDVKYAELPKQGNAATVEIPLIMEEGEAQNIAEVLLYSSWQERNIYNFKLPIKYAWLAPSGVITISDGEKKHTVRIIKTKFASMSIQIIGVGYDRSIYKLSFPSTRSLMLKEYPASHISKTIVETIDLPYVKGNIASFTLADEEKNWKGATLFVSYDNKDYKPIASTNEQSSYGYVMESTNEEIIVVLRFGKLSVMSTTSNLALVGKEVIKFQRAELMGKNKYKLSNLIRGQEGTKEYKHTAGEKFVLLDDSIISFEVQRGKKFYLKAVTYGDSLGNVEAKVFSNKILIN
;
A
#
# COMPACT_ATOMS: atom_id res chain seq x y z
N MET A 1 23.47 9.04 35.65
CA MET A 1 23.65 10.23 36.50
C MET A 1 22.25 10.72 36.77
N GLY A 2 21.76 10.69 38.01
CA GLY A 2 20.37 11.04 38.32
C GLY A 2 19.96 10.43 39.64
N SER A 3 19.22 11.17 40.46
CA SER A 3 18.64 10.69 41.72
C SER A 3 17.38 9.83 41.50
N VAL A 4 16.91 9.77 40.26
CA VAL A 4 15.72 9.02 39.83
C VAL A 4 16.14 7.67 39.27
N THR A 5 15.61 6.62 39.86
CA THR A 5 15.72 5.20 39.52
C THR A 5 14.37 4.72 39.02
N ARG A 6 14.31 3.49 38.47
CA ARG A 6 13.04 2.89 38.07
C ARG A 6 12.05 2.77 39.24
N ASP A 7 12.54 2.62 40.46
CA ASP A 7 11.72 2.38 41.65
C ASP A 7 11.11 3.67 42.25
N ASN A 8 11.72 4.83 42.00
CA ASN A 8 11.26 6.12 42.53
C ASN A 8 10.88 7.15 41.44
N ALA A 9 10.89 6.74 40.17
CA ALA A 9 10.40 7.57 39.07
C ALA A 9 8.90 7.84 39.22
N GLN A 10 8.48 9.07 38.92
CA GLN A 10 7.07 9.40 38.81
C GLN A 10 6.46 8.57 37.68
N LEU A 11 5.39 7.84 38.01
CA LEU A 11 4.66 7.06 37.02
C LEU A 11 3.80 8.00 36.17
N ILE A 12 3.88 7.79 34.86
CA ILE A 12 2.99 8.44 33.88
C ILE A 12 1.55 7.94 34.05
N SER A 13 0.62 8.76 33.57
CA SER A 13 -0.79 8.46 33.58
C SER A 13 -1.13 7.20 32.76
N LYS A 14 -2.22 6.54 33.14
CA LYS A 14 -2.75 5.33 32.48
C LYS A 14 -4.05 5.62 31.75
N ASP A 15 -4.36 4.80 30.75
CA ASP A 15 -5.66 4.74 30.09
C ASP A 15 -6.68 3.94 30.92
N ASP A 16 -7.94 3.88 30.44
CA ASP A 16 -9.03 3.17 31.11
C ASP A 16 -8.80 1.65 31.23
N ASN A 17 -7.90 1.10 30.42
CA ASN A 17 -7.51 -0.31 30.44
C ASN A 17 -6.30 -0.56 31.36
N GLY A 18 -5.78 0.47 32.03
CA GLY A 18 -4.62 0.39 32.93
C GLY A 18 -3.27 0.37 32.21
N ASN A 19 -3.23 0.61 30.89
CA ASN A 19 -2.00 0.73 30.13
C ASN A 19 -1.39 2.13 30.29
N PRO A 20 -0.07 2.28 30.32
CA PRO A 20 0.57 3.60 30.32
C PRO A 20 0.21 4.37 29.04
N ARG A 21 -0.10 5.67 29.16
CA ARG A 21 -0.47 6.51 28.00
C ARG A 21 0.69 6.72 27.02
N TYR A 22 1.91 6.81 27.53
CA TYR A 22 3.14 6.94 26.76
C TYR A 22 4.11 5.80 27.05
N GLY A 23 5.06 5.57 26.15
CA GLY A 23 6.26 4.82 26.49
C GLY A 23 7.11 5.60 27.49
N GLY A 24 7.79 4.91 28.40
CA GLY A 24 8.80 5.56 29.25
C GLY A 24 9.98 6.08 28.41
N THR A 25 10.68 7.09 28.92
CA THR A 25 11.94 7.54 28.32
C THR A 25 13.00 6.44 28.39
N VAL A 26 13.89 6.39 27.39
CA VAL A 26 15.05 5.50 27.44
C VAL A 26 15.97 5.88 28.61
N SER A 27 16.62 4.90 29.22
CA SER A 27 17.59 5.18 30.29
C SER A 27 18.84 5.87 29.73
N ASP A 28 19.50 6.69 30.56
CA ASP A 28 20.78 7.33 30.19
C ASP A 28 21.79 6.33 29.62
N ALA A 29 21.93 5.17 30.25
CA ALA A 29 22.89 4.15 29.83
C ALA A 29 22.56 3.55 28.46
N ALA A 30 21.27 3.40 28.14
CA ALA A 30 20.85 2.94 26.81
C ALA A 30 21.10 4.02 25.75
N LEU A 31 20.80 5.28 26.08
CA LEU A 31 21.06 6.42 25.19
C LEU A 31 22.55 6.61 24.92
N ILE A 32 23.39 6.62 25.95
CA ILE A 32 24.85 6.74 25.83
C ILE A 32 25.41 5.63 24.93
N ARG A 33 25.05 4.37 25.21
CA ARG A 33 25.47 3.22 24.40
C ARG A 33 25.04 3.37 22.94
N TYR A 34 23.83 3.88 22.70
CA TYR A 34 23.35 4.08 21.33
C TYR A 34 24.12 5.17 20.60
N ILE A 35 24.41 6.30 21.25
CA ILE A 35 25.24 7.38 20.68
C ILE A 35 26.65 6.85 20.35
N GLU A 36 27.28 6.12 21.28
CA GLU A 36 28.60 5.52 21.06
C GLU A 36 28.61 4.52 19.89
N GLU A 37 27.53 3.75 19.72
CA GLU A 37 27.39 2.83 18.58
C GLU A 37 27.18 3.57 17.25
N LEU A 38 26.45 4.68 17.24
CA LEU A 38 26.32 5.51 16.04
C LEU A 38 27.68 6.12 15.66
N HIS A 39 28.43 6.63 16.63
CA HIS A 39 29.79 7.14 16.42
C HIS A 39 30.76 6.04 15.96
N SER A 40 30.67 4.82 16.50
CA SER A 40 31.53 3.68 16.09
C SER A 40 31.34 3.31 14.61
N ARG A 41 30.13 3.55 14.07
CA ARG A 41 29.76 3.37 12.66
C ARG A 41 30.05 4.59 11.78
N GLY A 42 30.59 5.67 12.35
CA GLY A 42 30.94 6.89 11.63
C GLY A 42 29.78 7.86 11.41
N TYR A 43 28.63 7.66 12.06
CA TYR A 43 27.55 8.65 12.03
C TYR A 43 27.86 9.82 12.96
N LYS A 44 27.41 11.02 12.58
CA LYS A 44 27.31 12.16 13.49
C LYS A 44 25.95 12.16 14.17
N VAL A 45 25.89 12.66 15.39
CA VAL A 45 24.69 12.64 16.24
C VAL A 45 24.29 14.06 16.61
N MET A 46 23.01 14.37 16.38
CA MET A 46 22.34 15.50 17.00
C MET A 46 21.43 14.96 18.10
N LEU A 47 21.64 15.39 19.35
CA LEU A 47 20.76 15.02 20.44
C LEU A 47 19.56 15.98 20.48
N TYR A 48 18.36 15.40 20.42
CA TYR A 48 17.10 16.14 20.37
C TYR A 48 16.19 15.70 21.55
N PRO A 49 16.33 16.33 22.73
CA PRO A 49 15.44 16.11 23.86
C PRO A 49 14.10 16.81 23.64
N MET A 50 13.01 16.05 23.66
CA MET A 50 11.67 16.54 23.37
C MET A 50 10.68 16.14 24.47
N PRO A 51 9.93 17.09 25.08
CA PRO A 51 8.90 16.76 26.05
C PRO A 51 7.60 16.32 25.36
N LEU A 52 6.94 15.33 25.95
CA LEU A 52 5.54 14.97 25.64
C LEU A 52 4.65 15.40 26.79
N LEU A 53 3.39 15.77 26.51
CA LEU A 53 2.44 16.17 27.54
C LEU A 53 1.70 14.93 28.05
N ASP A 54 1.91 14.58 29.32
CA ASP A 54 1.19 13.48 30.00
C ASP A 54 -0.21 13.94 30.40
N THR A 55 -1.09 14.01 29.41
CA THR A 55 -2.48 14.46 29.53
C THR A 55 -3.42 13.39 29.00
N GLU A 56 -4.71 13.52 29.33
CA GLU A 56 -5.71 12.55 28.90
C GLU A 56 -5.79 12.42 27.37
N ASN A 57 -5.77 13.53 26.65
CA ASN A 57 -5.98 13.53 25.20
C ASN A 57 -4.70 13.50 24.37
N LYS A 58 -3.52 13.41 25.02
CA LYS A 58 -2.22 13.49 24.36
C LYS A 58 -2.07 14.76 23.52
N GLU A 59 -2.41 15.91 24.09
CA GLU A 59 -2.26 17.20 23.45
C GLU A 59 -0.82 17.41 22.98
N TRP A 60 -0.68 17.95 21.77
CA TRP A 60 0.62 18.31 21.22
C TRP A 60 1.31 19.42 22.04
N ARG A 61 2.62 19.32 22.24
CA ARG A 61 3.44 20.29 23.00
C ARG A 61 3.35 21.72 22.49
N GLY A 62 3.07 21.92 21.19
CA GLY A 62 2.84 23.25 20.63
C GLY A 62 1.58 23.94 21.13
N LYS A 63 0.70 23.23 21.85
CA LYS A 63 -0.42 23.81 22.61
C LYS A 63 -0.05 24.25 24.02
N LEU A 64 1.18 24.01 24.48
CA LEU A 64 1.65 24.50 25.76
C LEU A 64 1.60 26.04 25.75
N SER A 65 0.94 26.61 26.76
CA SER A 65 0.75 28.04 26.96
C SER A 65 0.58 28.32 28.45
N GLY A 66 0.57 29.59 28.86
CA GLY A 66 0.44 29.97 30.26
C GLY A 66 0.35 31.48 30.46
N ALA A 67 0.09 31.90 31.70
CA ALA A 67 0.17 33.31 32.07
C ALA A 67 1.63 33.80 31.95
N PRO A 68 1.90 35.02 31.47
CA PRO A 68 3.26 35.52 31.29
C PRO A 68 4.15 35.43 32.53
N GLU A 69 3.57 35.62 33.71
CA GLU A 69 4.22 35.52 35.02
C GLU A 69 4.71 34.10 35.37
N ASP A 70 4.02 33.06 34.92
CA ASP A 70 4.33 31.66 35.24
C ASP A 70 5.41 31.06 34.32
N ILE A 71 5.65 31.68 33.16
CA ILE A 71 6.59 31.17 32.15
C ILE A 71 8.00 31.05 32.74
N SER A 72 8.46 32.07 33.47
CA SER A 72 9.79 32.06 34.09
C SER A 72 9.95 30.89 35.07
N ASP A 73 8.90 30.59 35.84
CA ASP A 73 8.92 29.52 36.83
C ASP A 73 8.92 28.14 36.15
N PHE A 74 8.14 27.96 35.08
CA PHE A 74 8.19 26.75 34.26
C PHE A 74 9.61 26.43 33.76
N PHE A 75 10.30 27.42 33.18
CA PHE A 75 11.66 27.23 32.68
C PHE A 75 12.65 26.95 33.82
N LYS A 76 12.66 27.78 34.84
CA LYS A 76 13.62 27.71 35.95
C LYS A 76 13.46 26.45 36.79
N ASP A 77 12.23 26.08 37.12
CA ASP A 77 11.98 25.04 38.10
C ASP A 77 11.92 23.64 37.48
N GLN A 78 11.60 23.54 36.18
CA GLN A 78 11.37 22.26 35.50
C GLN A 78 12.19 22.12 34.21
N TYR A 79 11.94 22.97 33.20
CA TYR A 79 12.44 22.72 31.85
C TYR A 79 13.97 22.82 31.71
N ASN A 80 14.60 23.79 32.37
CA ASN A 80 16.06 23.94 32.33
C ASN A 80 16.76 22.71 32.89
N LYS A 81 16.25 22.11 33.99
CA LYS A 81 16.81 20.88 34.57
C LYS A 81 16.73 19.70 33.59
N PHE A 82 15.62 19.59 32.85
CA PHE A 82 15.45 18.58 31.81
C PHE A 82 16.51 18.74 30.71
N ILE A 83 16.71 19.95 30.19
CA ILE A 83 17.69 20.21 29.13
C ILE A 83 19.13 20.07 29.63
N GLU A 84 19.44 20.55 30.84
CA GLU A 84 20.77 20.42 31.46
C GLU A 84 21.20 18.97 31.66
N HIS A 85 20.25 18.08 32.00
CA HIS A 85 20.49 16.64 32.10
C HIS A 85 20.99 16.06 30.77
N TYR A 86 20.25 16.30 29.68
CA TYR A 86 20.64 15.82 28.36
C TYR A 86 21.86 16.55 27.79
N ALA A 87 22.10 17.82 28.15
CA ALA A 87 23.33 18.53 27.81
C ALA A 87 24.55 17.90 28.49
N SER A 88 24.39 17.37 29.70
CA SER A 88 25.45 16.64 30.39
C SER A 88 25.80 15.33 29.67
N ILE A 89 24.78 14.60 29.18
CA ILE A 89 24.97 13.41 28.33
C ILE A 89 25.66 13.81 27.01
N ALA A 90 25.15 14.83 26.33
CA ALA A 90 25.71 15.36 25.09
C ALA A 90 27.20 15.72 25.21
N LYS A 91 27.58 16.34 26.34
CA LYS A 91 28.99 16.65 26.65
C LYS A 91 29.83 15.39 26.86
N GLN A 92 29.29 14.42 27.60
CA GLN A 92 29.97 13.14 27.86
C GLN A 92 30.22 12.37 26.56
N THR A 93 29.22 12.29 25.68
CA THR A 93 29.27 11.52 24.44
C THR A 93 29.80 12.31 23.25
N LYS A 94 30.06 13.62 23.40
CA LYS A 94 30.62 14.50 22.37
C LYS A 94 29.78 14.54 21.08
N VAL A 95 28.47 14.68 21.22
CA VAL A 95 27.56 14.86 20.07
C VAL A 95 27.93 16.11 19.25
N GLU A 96 27.66 16.07 17.96
CA GLU A 96 27.95 17.17 17.02
C GLU A 96 26.86 18.24 17.01
N GLY A 97 25.63 17.89 17.40
CA GLY A 97 24.50 18.80 17.47
C GLY A 97 23.68 18.65 18.75
N PHE A 98 23.06 19.73 19.21
CA PHE A 98 22.16 19.72 20.36
C PHE A 98 20.98 20.68 20.16
N VAL A 99 19.76 20.18 20.41
CA VAL A 99 18.52 20.96 20.34
C VAL A 99 18.08 21.35 21.76
N ILE A 100 17.90 22.65 22.02
CA ILE A 100 17.52 23.14 23.37
C ILE A 100 16.02 23.12 23.65
N GLY A 101 15.22 22.86 22.63
CA GLY A 101 13.76 22.77 22.72
C GLY A 101 13.11 22.70 21.36
N SER A 102 11.81 22.40 21.38
CA SER A 102 11.08 22.10 20.15
C SER A 102 9.59 22.42 20.23
N GLU A 103 9.11 23.07 19.18
CA GLU A 103 7.70 23.31 18.88
C GLU A 103 6.90 23.89 20.05
N PHE A 104 7.41 24.90 20.73
CA PHE A 104 6.66 25.65 21.76
C PHE A 104 5.78 26.74 21.17
N ALA A 105 5.12 26.43 20.05
CA ALA A 105 4.47 27.38 19.16
C ALA A 105 3.50 28.36 19.85
N GLN A 106 2.70 27.91 20.82
CA GLN A 106 1.84 28.82 21.59
C GLN A 106 2.58 29.57 22.70
N LEU A 107 3.48 28.90 23.42
CA LEU A 107 4.24 29.48 24.53
C LEU A 107 5.14 30.64 24.05
N THR A 108 5.79 30.49 22.89
CA THR A 108 6.67 31.52 22.28
C THR A 108 5.92 32.73 21.73
N ARG A 109 4.59 32.65 21.63
CA ARG A 109 3.70 33.75 21.24
C ARG A 109 3.12 34.53 22.43
N VAL A 110 3.24 34.02 23.66
CA VAL A 110 2.74 34.71 24.85
C VAL A 110 3.49 36.03 25.06
N LYS A 111 2.74 37.13 25.20
CA LYS A 111 3.26 38.48 25.45
C LYS A 111 3.04 38.89 26.89
N ASP A 112 4.04 39.52 27.50
CA ASP A 112 3.87 40.20 28.78
C ASP A 112 3.18 41.58 28.61
N ALA A 113 2.88 42.23 29.73
CA ALA A 113 2.26 43.57 29.73
C ALA A 113 3.11 44.68 29.07
N LYS A 114 4.39 44.41 28.81
CA LYS A 114 5.33 45.33 28.13
C LYS A 114 5.53 44.97 26.66
N GLY A 115 4.85 43.93 26.16
CA GLY A 115 4.96 43.46 24.78
C GLY A 115 6.18 42.57 24.49
N ASN A 116 6.91 42.14 25.53
CA ASN A 116 8.01 41.17 25.36
C ASN A 116 7.46 39.75 25.28
N TYR A 117 8.29 38.82 24.80
CA TYR A 117 7.99 37.39 24.74
C TYR A 117 8.83 36.65 25.80
N PRO A 118 8.28 36.36 27.00
CA PRO A 118 9.05 35.81 28.11
C PRO A 118 9.68 34.46 27.78
N ALA A 119 8.96 33.58 27.08
CA ALA A 119 9.48 32.27 26.69
C ALA A 119 10.68 32.35 25.76
N VAL A 120 10.67 33.28 24.80
CA VAL A 120 11.83 33.53 23.92
C VAL A 120 13.02 34.06 24.73
N THR A 121 12.75 34.92 25.71
CA THR A 121 13.79 35.42 26.64
C THR A 121 14.42 34.29 27.44
N GLU A 122 13.62 33.37 27.97
CA GLU A 122 14.12 32.19 28.69
C GLU A 122 14.89 31.23 27.78
N LEU A 123 14.42 30.98 26.55
CA LEU A 123 15.16 30.18 25.57
C LEU A 123 16.53 30.77 25.24
N VAL A 124 16.65 32.10 25.14
CA VAL A 124 17.95 32.77 24.93
C VAL A 124 18.88 32.59 26.13
N ARG A 125 18.34 32.65 27.36
CA ARG A 125 19.11 32.40 28.60
C ARG A 125 19.59 30.94 28.66
N LEU A 126 18.69 30.00 28.38
CA LEU A 126 19.00 28.58 28.31
C LEU A 126 20.05 28.28 27.24
N ALA A 127 19.88 28.83 26.02
CA ALA A 127 20.87 28.72 24.95
C ALA A 127 22.26 29.17 25.42
N LYS A 128 22.35 30.35 26.04
CA LYS A 128 23.62 30.85 26.59
C LYS A 128 24.24 29.86 27.58
N GLN A 129 23.45 29.37 28.53
CA GLN A 129 23.93 28.46 29.55
C GLN A 129 24.45 27.14 28.94
N ILE A 130 23.65 26.51 28.07
CA ILE A 130 23.99 25.22 27.47
C ILE A 130 25.17 25.36 26.49
N LYS A 131 25.25 26.44 25.71
CA LYS A 131 26.40 26.67 24.83
C LYS A 131 27.71 26.82 25.60
N LEU A 132 27.69 27.50 26.74
CA LEU A 132 28.86 27.63 27.61
C LEU A 132 29.25 26.27 28.23
N GLN A 133 28.29 25.39 28.49
CA GLN A 133 28.54 24.04 29.00
C GLN A 133 29.13 23.09 27.95
N LEU A 134 28.56 23.09 26.74
CA LEU A 134 28.92 22.19 25.63
C LEU A 134 30.15 22.64 24.85
N GLY A 135 30.41 23.95 24.80
CA GLY A 135 31.50 24.55 24.04
C GLY A 135 31.11 24.91 22.60
N LYS A 136 32.07 25.47 21.86
CA LYS A 136 31.82 26.01 20.50
C LYS A 136 31.69 24.94 19.42
N GLU A 137 32.26 23.76 19.64
CA GLU A 137 32.30 22.66 18.66
C GLU A 137 30.92 22.01 18.45
N VAL A 138 30.04 22.04 19.45
CA VAL A 138 28.68 21.51 19.33
C VAL A 138 27.79 22.55 18.67
N THR A 139 27.16 22.18 17.56
CA THR A 139 26.19 23.04 16.88
C THR A 139 24.87 23.04 17.68
N MET A 140 24.45 24.20 18.15
CA MET A 140 23.28 24.36 18.98
C MET A 140 22.15 25.05 18.21
N THR A 141 20.93 24.53 18.39
CA THR A 141 19.73 25.07 17.74
C THR A 141 18.50 24.92 18.64
N TYR A 142 17.39 25.52 18.19
CA TYR A 142 16.03 25.28 18.64
C TYR A 142 15.24 24.78 17.44
N ALA A 143 14.40 23.76 17.61
CA ALA A 143 13.61 23.16 16.54
C ALA A 143 12.21 23.78 16.52
N ALA A 144 12.04 24.86 15.77
CA ALA A 144 10.75 25.54 15.70
C ALA A 144 9.79 24.78 14.78
N ASP A 145 8.50 24.72 15.15
CA ASP A 145 7.46 24.24 14.24
C ASP A 145 7.46 25.06 12.93
N TRP A 146 7.03 24.46 11.82
CA TRP A 146 6.88 25.17 10.53
C TRP A 146 5.96 26.40 10.62
N SER A 147 5.06 26.46 11.61
CA SER A 147 4.22 27.63 11.90
C SER A 147 4.78 28.58 12.98
N GLU A 148 5.95 28.28 13.55
CA GLU A 148 6.56 29.01 14.67
C GLU A 148 7.80 29.81 14.27
N TYR A 149 8.64 29.28 13.38
CA TYR A 149 9.97 29.85 13.10
C TYR A 149 9.94 31.28 12.55
N HIS A 150 8.82 31.66 11.91
CA HIS A 150 8.59 32.91 11.19
C HIS A 150 7.79 33.93 12.02
N SER A 151 7.35 35.03 11.40
CA SER A 151 6.54 36.05 12.11
C SER A 151 5.13 35.56 12.44
N TYR A 152 4.65 35.84 13.66
CA TYR A 152 3.24 35.67 14.06
C TYR A 152 2.54 37.03 14.07
N ASP A 153 1.42 37.17 13.34
CA ASP A 153 0.73 38.45 13.11
C ASP A 153 1.67 39.58 12.62
N GLY A 154 2.70 39.21 11.86
CA GLY A 154 3.73 40.12 11.35
C GLY A 154 4.83 40.49 12.37
N TRP A 155 4.72 40.05 13.63
CA TRP A 155 5.76 40.23 14.65
C TRP A 155 6.77 39.08 14.59
N TYR A 156 8.05 39.41 14.48
CA TYR A 156 9.13 38.41 14.46
C TYR A 156 9.60 38.09 15.89
N ASN A 157 8.73 37.46 16.66
CA ASN A 157 8.95 37.12 18.07
C ASN A 157 10.21 36.26 18.29
N MET A 158 10.50 35.33 17.36
CA MET A 158 11.62 34.39 17.49
C MET A 158 13.00 35.00 17.12
N ASP A 159 13.04 36.18 16.52
CA ASP A 159 14.30 36.77 16.01
C ASP A 159 15.32 37.03 17.11
N GLU A 160 14.90 37.25 18.35
CA GLU A 160 15.83 37.40 19.46
C GLU A 160 16.61 36.11 19.74
N LEU A 161 15.95 34.95 19.62
CA LEU A 161 16.60 33.64 19.70
C LEU A 161 17.43 33.37 18.45
N TRP A 162 16.87 33.61 17.26
CA TRP A 162 17.57 33.38 15.99
C TRP A 162 18.78 34.26 15.79
N SER A 163 18.81 35.45 16.38
CA SER A 163 19.97 36.36 16.31
C SER A 163 20.96 36.15 17.45
N SER A 164 20.62 35.32 18.45
CA SER A 164 21.49 35.03 19.58
C SER A 164 22.79 34.39 19.12
N GLN A 165 23.94 34.88 19.59
CA GLN A 165 25.25 34.29 19.27
C GLN A 165 25.44 32.86 19.80
N TYR A 166 24.54 32.40 20.65
CA TYR A 166 24.59 31.06 21.23
C TYR A 166 23.92 30.03 20.31
N ILE A 167 22.91 30.42 19.54
CA ILE A 167 22.31 29.56 18.51
C ILE A 167 23.20 29.62 17.25
N ASP A 168 23.60 28.49 16.68
CA ASP A 168 24.48 28.49 15.51
C ASP A 168 23.70 28.45 14.19
N VAL A 169 22.56 27.78 14.18
CA VAL A 169 21.70 27.56 13.01
C VAL A 169 20.23 27.76 13.38
N VAL A 170 19.37 28.06 12.40
CA VAL A 170 17.91 28.09 12.59
C VAL A 170 17.38 26.67 12.39
N GLY A 171 16.73 26.09 13.40
CA GLY A 171 16.08 24.78 13.30
C GLY A 171 14.60 24.92 12.96
N ILE A 172 14.13 24.15 11.97
CA ILE A 172 12.73 24.12 11.56
C ILE A 172 12.28 22.66 11.43
N ASP A 173 11.16 22.31 12.08
CA ASP A 173 10.43 21.07 11.85
C ASP A 173 9.51 21.28 10.63
N ALA A 174 10.05 20.97 9.45
CA ALA A 174 9.68 21.49 8.15
C ALA A 174 8.51 20.74 7.48
N TYR A 175 7.37 20.67 8.16
CA TYR A 175 6.16 20.01 7.67
C TYR A 175 5.24 20.93 6.83
N PHE A 176 5.83 21.65 5.88
CA PHE A 176 5.11 22.62 5.05
C PHE A 176 4.15 21.95 4.04
N PRO A 177 2.90 22.42 3.90
CA PRO A 177 2.01 22.02 2.80
C PRO A 177 2.66 22.27 1.43
N LEU A 178 2.81 21.23 0.61
CA LEU A 178 3.46 21.31 -0.71
C LEU A 178 2.44 21.24 -1.86
N THR A 179 1.35 20.52 -1.67
CA THR A 179 0.25 20.42 -2.64
C THR A 179 -1.06 20.88 -2.01
N ASP A 180 -2.10 21.09 -2.81
CA ASP A 180 -3.40 21.55 -2.30
C ASP A 180 -4.57 21.08 -3.16
N GLY A 181 -4.75 19.76 -3.21
CA GLY A 181 -5.85 19.12 -3.94
C GLY A 181 -5.83 17.59 -3.81
N PRO A 182 -6.86 16.90 -4.34
CA PRO A 182 -6.88 15.45 -4.43
C PRO A 182 -5.64 14.95 -5.17
N GLU A 183 -5.04 13.89 -4.66
CA GLU A 183 -3.90 13.26 -5.30
C GLU A 183 -4.30 12.79 -6.72
N PRO A 184 -3.45 12.98 -7.74
CA PRO A 184 -3.69 12.42 -9.05
C PRO A 184 -3.82 10.89 -8.98
N PRO A 185 -4.51 10.22 -9.93
CA PRO A 185 -4.72 8.77 -9.90
C PRO A 185 -3.46 7.90 -9.78
N PHE A 186 -2.28 8.46 -10.07
CA PHE A 186 -0.98 7.77 -10.00
C PHE A 186 0.00 8.37 -9.00
N GLY A 187 -0.50 9.16 -8.05
CA GLY A 187 0.33 9.91 -7.14
C GLY A 187 0.89 11.21 -7.74
N TYR A 188 1.53 11.99 -6.89
CA TYR A 188 2.32 13.15 -7.31
C TYR A 188 3.57 12.74 -8.08
N SER A 189 4.09 13.65 -8.89
CA SER A 189 5.44 13.58 -9.43
C SER A 189 6.45 14.18 -8.45
N VAL A 190 7.73 13.89 -8.67
CA VAL A 190 8.83 14.53 -7.93
C VAL A 190 8.84 16.03 -8.20
N GLU A 191 8.52 16.45 -9.42
CA GLU A 191 8.43 17.85 -9.84
C GLU A 191 7.30 18.59 -9.11
N ASP A 192 6.12 17.98 -8.93
CA ASP A 192 5.01 18.59 -8.16
C ASP A 192 5.46 18.96 -6.73
N VAL A 193 6.28 18.12 -6.11
CA VAL A 193 6.83 18.34 -4.76
C VAL A 193 7.87 19.47 -4.78
N ILE A 194 8.77 19.48 -5.77
CA ILE A 194 9.81 20.51 -5.94
C ILE A 194 9.18 21.90 -6.14
N ASP A 195 8.13 21.98 -6.96
CA ASP A 195 7.39 23.21 -7.23
C ASP A 195 6.57 23.66 -6.02
N GLY A 196 6.01 22.70 -5.27
CA GLY A 196 5.25 22.94 -4.04
C GLY A 196 6.03 23.62 -2.91
N TRP A 197 7.36 23.45 -2.87
CA TRP A 197 8.22 24.17 -1.93
C TRP A 197 8.33 25.68 -2.21
N SER A 198 7.94 26.14 -3.40
CA SER A 198 8.04 27.55 -3.82
C SER A 198 6.74 28.13 -4.38
N SER A 199 5.60 27.51 -4.05
CA SER A 199 4.27 27.95 -4.50
C SER A 199 3.16 27.44 -3.58
N GLY A 200 1.93 27.92 -3.72
CA GLY A 200 0.75 27.37 -3.03
C GLY A 200 0.52 27.89 -1.60
N VAL A 201 -0.07 27.05 -0.76
CA VAL A 201 -0.48 27.41 0.62
C VAL A 201 0.72 27.87 1.44
N GLY A 202 0.62 29.05 2.07
CA GLY A 202 1.69 29.66 2.84
C GLY A 202 2.71 30.44 2.03
N TYR A 203 2.73 30.28 0.70
CA TYR A 203 3.61 31.03 -0.20
C TYR A 203 2.84 32.08 -1.00
N ASP A 204 1.83 31.64 -1.77
CA ASP A 204 1.01 32.49 -2.63
C ASP A 204 -0.28 32.95 -1.92
N TYR A 205 -0.87 32.07 -1.11
CA TYR A 205 -2.15 32.29 -0.46
C TYR A 205 -2.27 31.53 0.86
N PHE A 206 -3.27 31.88 1.67
CA PHE A 206 -3.73 31.14 2.84
C PHE A 206 -5.23 30.85 2.74
N TYR A 207 -5.70 29.96 3.61
CA TYR A 207 -7.13 29.67 3.74
C TYR A 207 -7.76 30.57 4.81
N ASP A 208 -8.81 31.30 4.44
CA ASP A 208 -9.68 31.99 5.38
C ASP A 208 -10.77 31.04 5.88
N TYR A 209 -10.63 30.60 7.13
CA TYR A 209 -11.56 29.70 7.80
C TYR A 209 -12.72 30.42 8.51
N SER A 210 -12.84 31.75 8.39
CA SER A 210 -13.99 32.50 8.94
C SER A 210 -15.29 32.22 8.17
N LYS A 211 -15.18 31.64 6.98
CA LYS A 211 -16.29 31.26 6.09
C LYS A 211 -16.61 29.78 6.23
N SER A 212 -17.87 29.40 5.95
CA SER A 212 -18.34 28.01 6.01
C SER A 212 -17.65 27.08 5.00
N VAL A 213 -17.22 27.64 3.86
CA VAL A 213 -16.30 27.00 2.92
C VAL A 213 -15.03 27.85 2.91
N PRO A 214 -13.88 27.30 3.35
CA PRO A 214 -12.64 28.07 3.40
C PRO A 214 -12.26 28.61 2.02
N GLU A 215 -11.97 29.92 1.95
CA GLU A 215 -11.58 30.59 0.71
C GLU A 215 -10.07 30.81 0.63
N LYS A 216 -9.51 30.74 -0.58
CA LYS A 216 -8.09 31.06 -0.83
C LYS A 216 -7.90 32.57 -0.94
N VAL A 217 -7.12 33.14 -0.05
CA VAL A 217 -6.81 34.58 -0.02
C VAL A 217 -5.33 34.78 -0.30
N LYS A 218 -5.02 35.59 -1.33
CA LYS A 218 -3.62 35.92 -1.68
C LYS A 218 -3.00 36.82 -0.62
N TYR A 219 -1.70 36.65 -0.41
CA TYR A 219 -0.95 37.58 0.43
C TYR A 219 -0.80 38.93 -0.26
N ASN A 220 -1.26 39.99 0.40
CA ASN A 220 -1.05 41.39 -0.03
C ASN A 220 0.24 41.98 0.53
N ASP A 221 0.78 41.36 1.58
CA ASP A 221 2.05 41.68 2.18
C ASP A 221 2.82 40.37 2.36
N SER A 222 3.99 40.31 1.75
CA SER A 222 4.82 39.12 1.73
C SER A 222 5.39 38.73 3.10
N ARG A 223 5.34 39.61 4.12
CA ARG A 223 5.73 39.24 5.50
C ARG A 223 4.89 38.10 6.06
N TYR A 224 3.67 37.93 5.58
CA TYR A 224 2.76 36.88 6.03
C TYR A 224 2.90 35.56 5.25
N ALA A 225 3.71 35.53 4.18
CA ALA A 225 3.97 34.35 3.38
C ALA A 225 4.95 33.41 4.10
N TRP A 226 4.45 32.74 5.14
CA TRP A 226 5.23 31.95 6.08
C TRP A 226 5.94 30.74 5.49
N LYS A 227 5.58 30.26 4.30
CA LYS A 227 6.33 29.20 3.60
C LYS A 227 7.47 29.75 2.75
N ASN A 228 7.52 31.05 2.50
CA ASN A 228 8.59 31.65 1.70
C ASN A 228 9.89 31.77 2.53
N ILE A 229 10.50 30.61 2.79
CA ILE A 229 11.70 30.48 3.64
C ILE A 229 12.86 31.30 3.05
N GLU A 230 13.04 31.29 1.72
CA GLU A 230 14.12 32.04 1.05
C GLU A 230 13.98 33.54 1.30
N LYS A 231 12.77 34.08 1.19
CA LYS A 231 12.50 35.48 1.45
C LYS A 231 12.72 35.84 2.92
N TRP A 232 12.15 35.06 3.84
CA TRP A 232 12.39 35.23 5.28
C TRP A 232 13.89 35.21 5.59
N TRP A 233 14.64 34.26 5.03
CA TRP A 233 16.06 34.12 5.27
C TRP A 233 16.89 35.28 4.69
N SER A 234 16.51 35.81 3.53
CA SER A 234 17.32 36.77 2.76
C SER A 234 16.96 38.24 2.95
N GLU A 235 15.90 38.56 3.70
CA GLU A 235 15.46 39.93 3.94
C GLU A 235 15.67 40.40 5.38
N ALA A 236 15.62 41.72 5.58
CA ALA A 236 15.63 42.31 6.92
C ALA A 236 14.22 42.24 7.50
N HIS A 237 14.10 41.84 8.77
CA HIS A 237 12.82 41.72 9.44
C HIS A 237 12.39 43.05 10.06
N ILE A 238 11.17 43.48 9.72
CA ILE A 238 10.55 44.73 10.16
C ILE A 238 9.18 44.40 10.78
N ASN A 239 9.07 44.67 12.08
CA ASN A 239 7.84 44.48 12.84
C ASN A 239 6.73 45.44 12.37
N PRO A 240 5.46 45.19 12.76
CA PRO A 240 4.33 46.02 12.35
C PRO A 240 4.42 47.49 12.83
N ASP A 241 5.16 47.75 13.91
CA ASP A 241 5.44 49.10 14.42
C ASP A 241 6.58 49.82 13.68
N GLY A 242 7.18 49.18 12.66
CA GLY A 242 8.30 49.71 11.89
C GLY A 242 9.68 49.47 12.52
N SER A 243 9.75 48.86 13.71
CA SER A 243 11.02 48.51 14.33
C SER A 243 11.72 47.38 13.55
N LYS A 244 13.03 47.57 13.33
CA LYS A 244 13.89 46.51 12.78
C LYS A 244 14.31 45.56 13.90
N THR A 245 14.25 44.27 13.64
CA THR A 245 14.68 43.25 14.60
C THR A 245 16.21 43.10 14.57
N LYS A 246 16.73 42.16 15.37
CA LYS A 246 18.17 41.83 15.37
C LYS A 246 18.57 40.96 14.17
N TRP A 247 17.61 40.37 13.44
CA TRP A 247 17.90 39.52 12.30
C TRP A 247 18.60 40.30 11.18
N GLN A 248 19.63 39.70 10.60
CA GLN A 248 20.29 40.21 9.42
C GLN A 248 20.11 39.20 8.27
N PRO A 249 19.89 39.68 7.03
CA PRO A 249 19.85 38.83 5.85
C PRO A 249 20.93 37.76 5.84
N LYS A 250 20.52 36.51 5.67
CA LYS A 250 21.39 35.35 5.49
C LYS A 250 22.34 35.07 6.68
N MET A 251 22.06 35.61 7.87
CA MET A 251 23.02 35.56 8.99
C MET A 251 23.31 34.15 9.52
N LYS A 252 22.38 33.20 9.35
CA LYS A 252 22.54 31.80 9.78
C LYS A 252 21.96 30.86 8.75
N LYS A 253 22.57 29.68 8.63
CA LYS A 253 22.02 28.58 7.82
C LYS A 253 20.79 27.97 8.52
N ILE A 254 20.01 27.22 7.75
CA ILE A 254 18.82 26.51 8.22
C ILE A 254 19.11 25.02 8.27
N TRP A 255 18.72 24.38 9.35
CA TRP A 255 18.57 22.93 9.44
C TRP A 255 17.10 22.60 9.50
N PHE A 256 16.63 21.72 8.62
CA PHE A 256 15.34 21.07 8.84
C PHE A 256 15.54 19.99 9.88
N THR A 257 15.30 20.34 11.15
CA THR A 257 15.49 19.48 12.33
C THR A 257 14.54 18.29 12.32
N GLU A 258 13.41 18.44 11.63
CA GLU A 258 12.56 17.37 11.15
C GLU A 258 12.05 17.71 9.74
N TYR A 259 11.82 16.70 8.92
CA TYR A 259 10.90 16.74 7.79
C TYR A 259 10.40 15.33 7.53
N GLY A 260 9.18 15.16 7.06
CA GLY A 260 8.65 13.84 6.78
C GLY A 260 7.25 13.91 6.22
N PHE A 261 6.74 12.76 5.78
CA PHE A 261 5.41 12.63 5.21
C PHE A 261 4.74 11.36 5.73
N PRO A 262 3.44 11.39 6.06
CA PRO A 262 2.71 10.17 6.38
C PRO A 262 2.62 9.26 5.14
N SER A 263 2.45 7.96 5.37
CA SER A 263 2.36 6.93 4.32
C SER A 263 0.97 6.81 3.70
N MET A 264 0.41 7.94 3.26
CA MET A 264 -0.96 8.00 2.76
C MET A 264 -1.09 8.86 1.51
N ASN A 265 -2.15 8.62 0.74
CA ASN A 265 -2.48 9.46 -0.41
C ASN A 265 -2.70 10.92 0.06
N GLY A 266 -2.19 11.89 -0.70
CA GLY A 266 -2.31 13.31 -0.32
C GLY A 266 -1.40 13.76 0.82
N CYS A 267 -0.41 12.94 1.21
CA CYS A 267 0.52 13.24 2.32
C CYS A 267 1.24 14.60 2.21
N THR A 268 1.42 15.12 1.00
CA THR A 268 2.05 16.42 0.74
C THR A 268 1.12 17.62 0.99
N ASN A 269 -0.18 17.42 1.15
CA ASN A 269 -1.12 18.51 1.46
C ASN A 269 -0.96 18.99 2.90
N GLU A 270 -0.72 18.07 3.84
CA GLU A 270 -0.53 18.36 5.26
C GLU A 270 0.51 17.38 5.85
N PRO A 271 1.82 17.61 5.59
CA PRO A 271 2.86 16.65 5.99
C PRO A 271 2.98 16.43 7.50
N ASN A 272 2.45 17.34 8.32
CA ASN A 272 2.51 17.28 9.78
C ASN A 272 1.50 16.31 10.40
N VAL A 273 0.45 15.92 9.66
CA VAL A 273 -0.64 15.13 10.24
C VAL A 273 -0.29 13.64 10.29
N PHE A 274 -0.81 12.98 11.32
CA PHE A 274 -0.65 11.55 11.53
C PHE A 274 -1.99 10.93 11.94
N VAL A 275 -2.09 9.60 11.82
CA VAL A 275 -3.27 8.83 12.23
C VAL A 275 -2.91 8.03 13.48
N ASP A 276 -3.56 8.33 14.59
CA ASP A 276 -3.48 7.59 15.85
C ASP A 276 -4.84 7.58 16.53
N LYS A 277 -5.45 6.40 16.65
CA LYS A 277 -6.80 6.25 17.23
C LYS A 277 -6.90 6.76 18.67
N ASN A 278 -5.78 6.89 19.37
CA ASN A 278 -5.71 7.31 20.77
C ASN A 278 -5.35 8.80 20.95
N SER A 279 -5.24 9.57 19.86
CA SER A 279 -4.90 11.00 19.90
C SER A 279 -6.02 11.86 19.30
N ILE A 280 -6.34 12.97 19.97
CA ILE A 280 -7.29 13.96 19.42
C ILE A 280 -6.72 14.73 18.22
N GLU A 281 -5.40 14.67 18.01
CA GLU A 281 -4.74 15.30 16.87
C GLU A 281 -4.80 14.43 15.60
N SER A 282 -5.31 13.19 15.71
CA SER A 282 -5.36 12.23 14.62
C SER A 282 -6.24 12.71 13.48
N LYS A 283 -5.62 12.90 12.30
CA LYS A 283 -6.28 13.39 11.09
C LYS A 283 -5.68 12.74 9.86
N TYR A 284 -6.51 12.60 8.83
CA TYR A 284 -6.02 12.36 7.48
C TYR A 284 -5.58 13.70 6.87
N PRO A 285 -4.54 13.74 6.03
CA PRO A 285 -4.22 14.91 5.25
C PRO A 285 -5.43 15.39 4.47
N ARG A 286 -5.58 16.71 4.33
CA ARG A 286 -6.59 17.32 3.46
C ARG A 286 -6.63 16.64 2.10
N TYR A 287 -7.82 16.37 1.59
CA TYR A 287 -8.08 15.66 0.33
C TYR A 287 -7.60 14.19 0.26
N SER A 288 -7.05 13.64 1.34
CA SER A 288 -6.80 12.20 1.45
C SER A 288 -8.12 11.43 1.47
N ASN A 289 -8.11 10.23 0.90
CA ASN A 289 -9.23 9.28 0.98
C ASN A 289 -8.96 8.18 2.04
N GLY A 290 -7.86 8.31 2.79
CA GLY A 290 -7.42 7.35 3.81
C GLY A 290 -6.70 6.12 3.28
N GLU A 291 -6.40 6.04 1.98
CA GLU A 291 -5.64 4.92 1.42
C GLU A 291 -4.15 5.03 1.76
N VAL A 292 -3.53 3.88 2.01
CA VAL A 292 -2.09 3.77 2.28
C VAL A 292 -1.33 3.93 0.96
N SER A 293 -0.27 4.73 0.97
CA SER A 293 0.57 4.96 -0.21
C SER A 293 2.03 5.20 0.20
N PHE A 294 2.83 4.13 0.17
CA PHE A 294 4.28 4.22 0.35
C PHE A 294 4.96 4.92 -0.83
N LEU A 295 4.36 4.83 -2.03
CA LEU A 295 4.84 5.55 -3.20
C LEU A 295 4.71 7.06 -3.00
N ALA A 296 3.59 7.56 -2.48
CA ALA A 296 3.40 8.99 -2.21
C ALA A 296 4.45 9.50 -1.21
N GLN A 297 4.64 8.79 -0.09
CA GLN A 297 5.67 9.13 0.91
C GLN A 297 7.07 9.17 0.28
N LYS A 298 7.45 8.12 -0.47
CA LYS A 298 8.77 8.03 -1.10
C LYS A 298 9.00 9.17 -2.10
N THR A 299 8.02 9.46 -2.95
CA THR A 299 8.09 10.57 -3.91
C THR A 299 8.22 11.92 -3.22
N ALA A 300 7.49 12.15 -2.13
CA ALA A 300 7.55 13.38 -1.35
C ALA A 300 8.91 13.59 -0.68
N ILE A 301 9.49 12.53 -0.12
CA ILE A 301 10.85 12.54 0.42
C ILE A 301 11.86 12.84 -0.68
N GLU A 302 11.77 12.15 -1.83
CA GLU A 302 12.69 12.34 -2.95
C GLU A 302 12.63 13.76 -3.53
N GLY A 303 11.43 14.31 -3.75
CA GLY A 303 11.26 15.68 -4.23
C GLY A 303 11.81 16.73 -3.27
N THR A 304 11.60 16.53 -1.96
CA THR A 304 12.16 17.40 -0.92
C THR A 304 13.68 17.34 -0.89
N LEU A 305 14.27 16.14 -0.97
CA LEU A 305 15.72 15.97 -1.04
C LEU A 305 16.29 16.68 -2.28
N ARG A 306 15.71 16.47 -3.46
CA ARG A 306 16.17 17.12 -4.70
C ARG A 306 16.04 18.64 -4.67
N LYS A 307 15.00 19.18 -4.04
CA LYS A 307 14.80 20.62 -3.86
C LYS A 307 15.95 21.27 -3.08
N TRP A 308 16.37 20.62 -1.99
CA TRP A 308 17.22 21.25 -0.98
C TRP A 308 18.67 20.76 -0.94
N GLN A 309 19.01 19.63 -1.58
CA GLN A 309 20.35 19.02 -1.51
C GLN A 309 21.52 19.96 -1.87
N ASN A 310 21.29 21.00 -2.69
CA ASN A 310 22.29 21.99 -3.10
C ASN A 310 21.93 23.41 -2.65
N SER A 311 21.09 23.55 -1.64
CA SER A 311 20.64 24.86 -1.16
C SER A 311 21.78 25.62 -0.47
N GLU A 312 21.89 26.91 -0.76
CA GLU A 312 22.72 27.81 0.05
C GLU A 312 22.08 28.15 1.40
N MET A 313 20.78 27.92 1.56
CA MET A 313 20.04 28.29 2.77
C MET A 313 19.90 27.09 3.72
N VAL A 314 19.41 25.97 3.20
CA VAL A 314 19.17 24.73 3.96
C VAL A 314 20.42 23.86 3.89
N GLU A 315 21.11 23.72 5.01
CA GLU A 315 22.39 22.99 5.09
C GLU A 315 22.20 21.51 5.44
N LYS A 316 21.24 21.19 6.30
CA LYS A 316 20.96 19.81 6.76
C LYS A 316 19.46 19.57 6.83
N MET A 317 19.08 18.30 6.64
CA MET A 317 17.71 17.83 6.79
C MET A 317 17.72 16.48 7.51
N PHE A 318 16.82 16.32 8.49
CA PHE A 318 16.68 15.11 9.29
C PHE A 318 15.31 14.49 9.04
N LEU A 319 15.30 13.31 8.43
CA LEU A 319 14.07 12.63 8.02
C LEU A 319 13.36 12.00 9.23
N TRP A 320 12.11 12.37 9.43
CA TRP A 320 11.19 11.78 10.39
C TRP A 320 10.34 10.68 9.72
N ALA A 321 10.31 9.43 10.18
CA ALA A 321 11.07 8.89 11.32
C ALA A 321 11.77 7.56 10.96
N TRP A 322 12.94 7.36 11.55
CA TRP A 322 13.58 6.05 11.62
C TRP A 322 13.50 5.49 13.06
N ASP A 323 12.86 4.34 13.23
CA ASP A 323 12.61 3.67 14.52
C ASP A 323 13.68 2.62 14.83
N ALA A 324 14.18 2.65 16.07
CA ALA A 324 15.24 1.75 16.51
C ALA A 324 14.76 0.31 16.79
N ARG A 325 13.44 0.06 16.86
CA ARG A 325 12.91 -1.30 17.00
C ARG A 325 13.21 -2.10 15.72
N PRO A 326 13.65 -3.37 15.83
CA PRO A 326 14.12 -4.12 14.67
C PRO A 326 12.97 -4.42 13.71
N PHE A 327 13.13 -4.04 12.44
CA PHE A 327 12.27 -4.47 11.36
C PHE A 327 12.59 -5.93 10.95
N PRO A 328 11.59 -6.80 10.67
CA PRO A 328 10.16 -6.55 10.62
C PRO A 328 9.44 -6.87 11.94
N TYR A 329 10.14 -7.06 13.06
CA TYR A 329 9.48 -7.36 14.33
C TYR A 329 8.56 -6.21 14.72
N PHE A 330 9.05 -4.97 14.72
CA PHE A 330 8.17 -3.80 14.58
C PHE A 330 7.90 -3.59 13.09
N PRO A 331 6.63 -3.44 12.67
CA PRO A 331 5.40 -3.32 13.47
C PRO A 331 4.64 -4.63 13.76
N ASN A 332 5.17 -5.80 13.45
CA ASN A 332 4.39 -7.04 13.45
C ASN A 332 4.05 -7.61 14.85
N LEU A 333 4.78 -7.26 15.92
CA LEU A 333 4.50 -7.71 17.30
C LEU A 333 3.55 -6.75 18.04
N CYS A 334 2.29 -6.66 17.57
CA CYS A 334 1.26 -5.81 18.18
C CYS A 334 0.92 -6.16 19.64
N ASP A 335 1.19 -7.39 20.09
CA ASP A 335 1.03 -7.79 21.49
C ASP A 335 2.11 -7.18 22.41
N MET A 336 3.25 -6.75 21.83
CA MET A 336 4.33 -6.10 22.55
C MET A 336 4.28 -4.58 22.46
N TRP A 337 3.86 -4.02 21.32
CA TRP A 337 3.85 -2.58 21.10
C TRP A 337 2.45 -2.10 20.67
N ALA A 338 1.88 -1.19 21.46
CA ALA A 338 0.53 -0.69 21.25
C ALA A 338 0.38 0.17 19.97
N ASP A 339 1.48 0.78 19.51
CA ASP A 339 1.55 1.71 18.38
C ASP A 339 1.83 1.03 17.03
N CYS A 340 1.91 -0.30 16.97
CA CYS A 340 2.19 -1.05 15.74
C CYS A 340 1.30 -0.65 14.55
N HIS A 341 0.01 -0.39 14.80
CA HIS A 341 -0.94 -0.01 13.76
C HIS A 341 -0.64 1.37 13.15
N ASN A 342 0.08 2.24 13.87
CA ASN A 342 0.43 3.58 13.41
C ASN A 342 1.57 3.52 12.38
N TRP A 343 2.37 2.45 12.35
CA TRP A 343 3.46 2.31 11.37
C TRP A 343 2.94 2.42 9.95
N GLN A 344 1.82 1.78 9.60
CA GLN A 344 1.38 1.68 8.21
C GLN A 344 1.03 3.05 7.59
N THR A 345 0.41 3.94 8.37
CA THR A 345 -0.06 5.26 7.91
C THR A 345 0.86 6.40 8.33
N GLY A 346 1.67 6.21 9.37
CA GLY A 346 2.55 7.24 9.89
C GLY A 346 3.86 7.43 9.13
N HIS A 347 4.70 8.30 9.66
CA HIS A 347 5.93 8.80 9.05
C HIS A 347 7.10 7.82 9.04
N TRP A 348 7.01 6.70 9.76
CA TRP A 348 8.04 5.66 9.78
C TRP A 348 8.52 5.29 8.39
N THR A 349 9.82 5.08 8.24
CA THR A 349 10.47 4.80 6.96
C THR A 349 11.01 3.38 6.85
N GLU A 350 11.22 2.67 7.99
CA GLU A 350 11.68 1.28 8.01
C GLU A 350 10.82 0.42 7.12
N GLY A 351 11.44 -0.33 6.20
CA GLY A 351 10.72 -1.23 5.31
C GLY A 351 9.85 -0.55 4.26
N LYS A 352 9.71 0.78 4.23
CA LYS A 352 8.91 1.45 3.19
C LYS A 352 9.79 2.01 2.09
N ILE A 353 10.74 2.88 2.46
CA ILE A 353 11.58 3.59 1.49
C ILE A 353 12.61 2.70 0.77
N SER A 354 12.90 1.52 1.34
CA SER A 354 13.83 0.54 0.77
C SER A 354 13.26 -0.22 -0.42
N GLN A 355 11.97 -0.09 -0.71
CA GLN A 355 11.34 -0.71 -1.87
C GLN A 355 11.84 -0.06 -3.18
N LEU A 356 12.04 -0.86 -4.22
CA LEU A 356 12.56 -0.40 -5.51
C LEU A 356 11.44 0.23 -6.36
N ASN A 357 11.75 1.25 -7.16
CA ASN A 357 10.78 1.74 -8.14
C ASN A 357 10.72 0.77 -9.32
N ILE A 358 9.51 0.47 -9.80
CA ILE A 358 9.34 -0.42 -10.95
C ILE A 358 9.95 0.16 -12.23
N SER A 359 9.93 1.48 -12.40
CA SER A 359 10.62 2.15 -13.51
C SER A 359 12.12 1.80 -13.57
N ASP A 360 12.77 1.71 -12.40
CA ASP A 360 14.19 1.40 -12.27
C ASP A 360 14.45 -0.09 -12.54
N VAL A 361 13.58 -0.97 -12.04
CA VAL A 361 13.64 -2.42 -12.29
C VAL A 361 13.48 -2.72 -13.78
N LEU A 362 12.50 -2.11 -14.44
CA LEU A 362 12.29 -2.26 -15.89
C LEU A 362 13.51 -1.74 -16.68
N SER A 363 14.07 -0.61 -16.27
CA SER A 363 15.29 -0.04 -16.88
C SER A 363 16.49 -0.98 -16.75
N ASP A 364 16.70 -1.58 -15.59
CA ASP A 364 17.76 -2.57 -15.36
C ASP A 364 17.58 -3.82 -16.23
N LEU A 365 16.34 -4.36 -16.29
CA LEU A 365 16.01 -5.51 -17.13
C LEU A 365 16.29 -5.23 -18.62
N LEU A 366 15.92 -4.06 -19.14
CA LEU A 366 16.15 -3.71 -20.55
C LEU A 366 17.65 -3.53 -20.86
N LYS A 367 18.40 -2.93 -19.94
CA LYS A 367 19.86 -2.83 -20.05
C LYS A 367 20.52 -4.22 -20.07
N LYS A 368 20.06 -5.14 -19.22
CA LYS A 368 20.50 -6.55 -19.24
C LYS A 368 20.16 -7.27 -20.54
N ALA A 369 19.08 -6.89 -21.20
CA ALA A 369 18.74 -7.38 -22.55
C ALA A 369 19.60 -6.75 -23.67
N GLY A 370 20.48 -5.79 -23.35
CA GLY A 370 21.36 -5.11 -24.29
C GLY A 370 20.82 -3.80 -24.88
N LEU A 371 19.69 -3.29 -24.39
CA LEU A 371 19.18 -1.98 -24.82
C LEU A 371 19.93 -0.84 -24.13
N LYS A 372 20.18 0.23 -24.88
CA LYS A 372 20.72 1.49 -24.35
C LYS A 372 19.62 2.36 -23.78
N SER A 373 19.96 3.23 -22.83
CA SER A 373 19.01 4.11 -22.13
C SER A 373 18.27 5.10 -23.05
N ASP A 374 18.79 5.41 -24.23
CA ASP A 374 18.12 6.25 -25.22
C ASP A 374 17.07 5.48 -26.05
N GLN A 375 17.05 4.15 -25.99
CA GLN A 375 16.15 3.28 -26.77
C GLN A 375 14.86 2.91 -26.05
N PHE A 376 14.71 3.28 -24.78
CA PHE A 376 13.50 2.99 -24.01
C PHE A 376 13.17 4.11 -23.02
N ASP A 377 11.94 4.10 -22.53
CA ASP A 377 11.45 5.03 -21.52
C ASP A 377 10.49 4.30 -20.57
N THR A 378 10.89 4.22 -19.30
CA THR A 378 10.14 3.55 -18.22
C THR A 378 9.62 4.54 -17.18
N SER A 379 9.85 5.85 -17.33
CA SER A 379 9.59 6.84 -16.26
C SER A 379 8.11 7.04 -15.94
N ASP A 380 7.25 6.66 -16.88
CA ASP A 380 5.80 6.75 -16.74
C ASP A 380 5.22 5.64 -15.84
N VAL A 381 5.91 4.50 -15.69
CA VAL A 381 5.43 3.40 -14.85
C VAL A 381 5.67 3.71 -13.39
N LYS A 382 4.61 3.63 -12.60
CA LYS A 382 4.61 3.91 -11.16
C LYS A 382 4.34 2.63 -10.38
N GLY A 383 4.98 2.51 -9.22
CA GLY A 383 4.82 1.36 -8.35
C GLY A 383 6.11 1.01 -7.62
N LEU A 384 5.96 0.36 -6.48
CA LEU A 384 7.06 -0.10 -5.64
C LEU A 384 7.15 -1.62 -5.66
N LEU A 385 8.38 -2.11 -5.54
CA LEU A 385 8.72 -3.52 -5.52
C LEU A 385 9.47 -3.84 -4.23
N SER A 386 8.88 -4.70 -3.39
CA SER A 386 9.57 -5.22 -2.21
C SER A 386 10.57 -6.32 -2.56
N GLY A 387 10.25 -7.16 -3.55
CA GLY A 387 11.17 -8.19 -4.05
C GLY A 387 10.53 -9.04 -5.14
N TYR A 388 11.37 -9.64 -5.97
CA TYR A 388 10.98 -10.53 -7.08
C TYR A 388 11.87 -11.77 -7.09
N VAL A 389 11.27 -12.94 -7.20
CA VAL A 389 11.96 -14.23 -7.15
C VAL A 389 12.11 -14.79 -8.57
N ILE A 390 13.36 -15.02 -9.00
CA ILE A 390 13.69 -15.67 -10.28
C ILE A 390 14.33 -17.01 -9.98
N ASN A 391 13.52 -18.07 -10.01
CA ASN A 391 13.99 -19.43 -9.70
C ASN A 391 14.45 -20.22 -10.93
N ASP A 392 14.02 -19.82 -12.13
CA ASP A 392 14.30 -20.54 -13.37
C ASP A 392 14.83 -19.60 -14.46
N GLN A 393 15.41 -20.18 -15.52
CA GLN A 393 15.80 -19.43 -16.70
C GLN A 393 14.54 -18.90 -17.42
N GLN A 394 14.29 -17.60 -17.30
CA GLN A 394 13.17 -16.92 -17.96
C GLN A 394 13.67 -15.84 -18.91
N SER A 395 12.93 -15.60 -20.00
CA SER A 395 13.19 -14.45 -20.85
C SER A 395 12.80 -13.15 -20.14
N ILE A 396 13.58 -12.08 -20.34
CA ILE A 396 13.24 -10.73 -19.82
C ILE A 396 11.85 -10.28 -20.26
N ARG A 397 11.42 -10.67 -21.47
CA ARG A 397 10.06 -10.44 -21.96
C ARG A 397 8.99 -11.09 -21.07
N SER A 398 9.25 -12.30 -20.57
CA SER A 398 8.33 -13.01 -19.66
C SER A 398 8.22 -12.28 -18.32
N ILE A 399 9.36 -11.84 -17.77
CA ILE A 399 9.42 -11.05 -16.54
C ILE A 399 8.64 -9.74 -16.71
N ILE A 400 8.87 -9.01 -17.80
CA ILE A 400 8.14 -7.76 -18.09
C ILE A 400 6.64 -8.01 -18.21
N LYS A 401 6.21 -9.09 -18.87
CA LYS A 401 4.78 -9.45 -18.95
C LYS A 401 4.16 -9.73 -17.58
N MET A 402 4.89 -10.37 -16.67
CA MET A 402 4.45 -10.57 -15.29
C MET A 402 4.33 -9.24 -14.55
N LEU A 403 5.34 -8.37 -14.66
CA LEU A 403 5.27 -7.03 -14.06
C LEU A 403 4.11 -6.21 -14.67
N GLN A 404 3.80 -6.41 -15.95
CA GLN A 404 2.69 -5.76 -16.64
C GLN A 404 1.32 -6.11 -16.04
N SER A 405 1.13 -7.35 -15.57
CA SER A 405 -0.11 -7.77 -14.89
C SER A 405 -0.20 -7.27 -13.44
N CYS A 406 0.91 -6.86 -12.84
CA CYS A 406 0.95 -6.40 -11.44
C CYS A 406 0.89 -4.88 -11.32
N TYR A 407 1.55 -4.16 -12.24
CA TYR A 407 1.70 -2.71 -12.21
C TYR A 407 0.96 -2.01 -13.37
N PHE A 408 0.19 -2.77 -14.14
CA PHE A 408 -0.80 -2.30 -15.10
C PHE A 408 -0.27 -1.26 -16.11
N PHE A 409 0.69 -1.64 -16.94
CA PHE A 409 1.19 -0.78 -18.02
C PHE A 409 1.00 -1.43 -19.40
N ASP A 410 1.22 -0.66 -20.45
CA ASP A 410 1.37 -1.13 -21.83
C ASP A 410 2.82 -0.94 -22.27
N VAL A 411 3.31 -1.79 -23.16
CA VAL A 411 4.63 -1.65 -23.79
C VAL A 411 4.43 -1.36 -25.25
N VAL A 412 4.84 -0.18 -25.69
CA VAL A 412 4.58 0.32 -27.05
C VAL A 412 5.86 0.87 -27.68
N GLU A 413 5.99 0.71 -28.99
CA GLU A 413 7.03 1.40 -29.75
C GLU A 413 6.51 2.78 -30.18
N ARG A 414 7.21 3.85 -29.79
CA ARG A 414 6.88 5.22 -30.18
C ARG A 414 8.14 6.07 -30.22
N ASP A 415 8.25 6.92 -31.24
CA ASP A 415 9.41 7.81 -31.43
C ASP A 415 10.75 7.04 -31.49
N SER A 416 10.75 5.85 -32.10
CA SER A 416 11.89 4.91 -32.13
C SER A 416 12.37 4.43 -30.75
N LYS A 417 11.53 4.54 -29.72
CA LYS A 417 11.79 4.05 -28.36
C LYS A 417 10.73 3.05 -27.93
N LEU A 418 11.14 2.10 -27.09
CA LEU A 418 10.22 1.27 -26.34
C LEU A 418 9.70 2.06 -25.13
N LYS A 419 8.46 2.55 -25.18
CA LYS A 419 7.82 3.28 -24.08
C LYS A 419 6.93 2.36 -23.26
N PHE A 420 7.03 2.50 -21.95
CA PHE A 420 6.18 1.79 -21.00
C PHE A 420 5.14 2.78 -20.49
N ALA A 421 3.88 2.62 -20.90
CA ALA A 421 2.81 3.57 -20.63
C ALA A 421 1.88 3.06 -19.54
N GLN A 422 1.72 3.81 -18.44
CA GLN A 422 0.85 3.44 -17.33
C GLN A 422 -0.63 3.39 -17.76
N LYS A 423 -1.34 2.29 -17.47
CA LYS A 423 -2.81 2.20 -17.62
C LYS A 423 -3.48 2.88 -16.43
N GLY A 424 -4.69 3.41 -16.65
CA GLY A 424 -5.47 4.26 -15.72
C GLY A 424 -5.50 5.74 -16.13
N LYS A 425 -4.81 6.12 -17.21
CA LYS A 425 -4.87 7.48 -17.78
C LYS A 425 -6.25 7.78 -18.38
N GLY A 426 -6.61 9.07 -18.39
CA GLY A 426 -7.85 9.57 -18.96
C GLY A 426 -7.88 9.59 -20.49
N VAL A 427 -9.04 9.97 -21.03
CA VAL A 427 -9.28 10.12 -22.47
C VAL A 427 -8.40 11.24 -23.03
N THR A 428 -7.69 10.95 -24.12
CA THR A 428 -6.83 11.92 -24.82
C THR A 428 -7.59 12.71 -25.89
N THR A 429 -8.61 12.13 -26.50
CA THR A 429 -9.45 12.81 -27.50
C THR A 429 -10.83 12.18 -27.62
N GLU A 430 -11.80 13.01 -28.00
CA GLU A 430 -13.15 12.59 -28.39
C GLU A 430 -13.23 12.61 -29.93
N ILE A 431 -13.84 11.57 -30.52
CA ILE A 431 -13.95 11.36 -31.96
C ILE A 431 -15.43 11.10 -32.28
N PRO A 432 -16.09 11.97 -33.07
CA PRO A 432 -17.44 11.73 -33.55
C PRO A 432 -17.52 10.44 -34.38
N VAL A 433 -18.61 9.68 -34.28
CA VAL A 433 -18.81 8.46 -35.08
C VAL A 433 -18.80 8.75 -36.60
N ASP A 434 -19.20 9.96 -37.01
CA ASP A 434 -19.22 10.40 -38.41
C ASP A 434 -17.82 10.52 -39.03
N GLU A 435 -16.77 10.60 -38.20
CA GLU A 435 -15.38 10.58 -38.65
C GLU A 435 -14.91 9.16 -39.00
N ILE A 436 -15.69 8.12 -38.72
CA ILE A 436 -15.29 6.73 -39.01
C ILE A 436 -15.48 6.43 -40.50
N VAL A 437 -14.41 5.94 -41.13
CA VAL A 437 -14.42 5.56 -42.56
C VAL A 437 -15.23 4.27 -42.73
N PHE A 438 -16.38 4.38 -43.38
CA PHE A 438 -17.22 3.25 -43.73
C PHE A 438 -16.54 2.35 -44.77
N ASN A 439 -16.21 1.11 -44.38
CA ASN A 439 -16.19 0.01 -45.34
C ASN A 439 -17.64 -0.40 -45.57
N HIS A 440 -18.00 -0.87 -46.77
CA HIS A 440 -19.35 -1.25 -47.23
C HIS A 440 -20.20 -2.22 -46.34
N SER A 441 -19.78 -2.52 -45.09
CA SER A 441 -20.58 -3.12 -44.02
C SER A 441 -21.56 -2.12 -43.38
N SER A 442 -22.72 -2.60 -42.94
CA SER A 442 -23.86 -1.80 -42.43
C SER A 442 -23.67 -1.12 -41.07
N LYS A 443 -22.48 -1.18 -40.44
CA LYS A 443 -22.21 -0.53 -39.14
C LYS A 443 -20.85 0.21 -39.16
N PRO A 444 -20.77 1.46 -38.67
CA PRO A 444 -19.51 2.22 -38.60
C PRO A 444 -18.49 1.58 -37.65
N ILE A 445 -18.97 1.01 -36.53
CA ILE A 445 -18.13 0.36 -35.52
C ILE A 445 -18.38 -1.16 -35.58
N GLN A 446 -17.33 -1.94 -35.82
CA GLN A 446 -17.38 -3.39 -35.60
C GLN A 446 -17.04 -3.66 -34.14
N LEU A 447 -18.08 -3.86 -33.33
CA LEU A 447 -17.96 -4.29 -31.94
C LEU A 447 -18.11 -5.81 -31.87
N VAL A 448 -17.06 -6.48 -31.42
CA VAL A 448 -17.06 -7.90 -31.09
C VAL A 448 -16.93 -8.03 -29.59
N SER A 449 -17.94 -8.59 -28.93
CA SER A 449 -17.87 -8.89 -27.50
C SER A 449 -17.53 -10.37 -27.32
N ALA A 450 -16.53 -10.68 -26.51
CA ALA A 450 -16.28 -12.06 -26.08
C ALA A 450 -17.50 -12.62 -25.32
N SER A 451 -17.75 -13.93 -25.45
CA SER A 451 -18.84 -14.59 -24.74
C SER A 451 -18.64 -14.49 -23.23
N GLN A 452 -19.73 -14.32 -22.48
CA GLN A 452 -19.66 -14.34 -21.01
C GLN A 452 -19.18 -15.70 -20.47
N LEU A 453 -19.40 -16.79 -21.22
CA LEU A 453 -18.93 -18.13 -20.86
C LEU A 453 -17.40 -18.27 -20.97
N ASP A 454 -16.76 -17.40 -21.75
CA ASP A 454 -15.31 -17.42 -21.96
C ASP A 454 -14.56 -16.50 -20.96
N LEU A 455 -15.30 -15.74 -20.14
CA LEU A 455 -14.74 -14.83 -19.15
C LEU A 455 -14.61 -15.50 -17.79
N ASN A 456 -13.57 -15.10 -17.05
CA ASN A 456 -13.38 -15.54 -15.68
C ASN A 456 -14.27 -14.70 -14.76
N ASN A 457 -15.02 -15.36 -13.87
CA ASN A 457 -15.77 -14.70 -12.79
C ASN A 457 -14.98 -14.61 -11.49
N LYS A 458 -13.85 -15.32 -11.41
CA LYS A 458 -12.93 -15.30 -10.27
C LYS A 458 -11.48 -15.21 -10.73
N VAL A 459 -10.69 -14.38 -10.06
CA VAL A 459 -9.23 -14.32 -10.24
C VAL A 459 -8.58 -14.58 -8.90
N ASN A 460 -7.75 -15.62 -8.82
CA ASN A 460 -6.89 -15.91 -7.68
C ASN A 460 -5.48 -15.38 -7.98
N VAL A 461 -4.90 -14.66 -7.03
CA VAL A 461 -3.51 -14.19 -7.04
C VAL A 461 -2.75 -14.93 -5.96
N VAL A 462 -1.79 -15.75 -6.38
CA VAL A 462 -0.86 -16.47 -5.51
C VAL A 462 0.43 -15.66 -5.43
N TYR A 463 0.88 -15.30 -4.23
CA TYR A 463 2.00 -14.39 -4.02
C TYR A 463 2.80 -14.75 -2.76
N PHE A 464 4.01 -14.20 -2.64
CA PHE A 464 4.78 -14.27 -1.39
C PHE A 464 4.33 -13.13 -0.47
N ASN A 465 3.72 -13.47 0.65
CA ASN A 465 3.32 -12.47 1.63
C ASN A 465 4.57 -11.91 2.33
N ARG A 466 4.63 -10.59 2.51
CA ARG A 466 5.73 -9.89 3.17
C ARG A 466 5.96 -10.27 4.64
N ASN A 467 5.01 -10.98 5.26
CA ASN A 467 5.13 -11.49 6.63
C ASN A 467 6.39 -12.34 6.85
N PHE A 468 6.73 -12.55 8.13
CA PHE A 468 7.92 -13.32 8.52
C PHE A 468 7.93 -14.71 7.87
N GLY A 469 9.06 -15.06 7.25
CA GLY A 469 9.23 -16.33 6.52
C GLY A 469 8.71 -16.34 5.08
N TYR A 470 8.19 -15.22 4.58
CA TYR A 470 7.65 -15.08 3.22
C TYR A 470 6.65 -16.17 2.82
N PRO A 471 5.62 -16.44 3.64
CA PRO A 471 4.70 -17.53 3.35
C PRO A 471 3.94 -17.26 2.05
N ILE A 472 3.65 -18.32 1.30
CA ILE A 472 2.80 -18.23 0.13
C ILE A 472 1.35 -18.03 0.61
N ASP A 473 0.68 -17.02 0.05
CA ASP A 473 -0.70 -16.73 0.36
C ASP A 473 -1.50 -16.41 -0.91
N VAL A 474 -2.82 -16.40 -0.76
CA VAL A 474 -3.74 -16.23 -1.89
C VAL A 474 -4.76 -15.15 -1.58
N LYS A 475 -4.92 -14.21 -2.50
CA LYS A 475 -6.05 -13.26 -2.54
C LYS A 475 -6.86 -13.46 -3.79
N TYR A 476 -8.13 -13.06 -3.74
CA TYR A 476 -9.01 -13.25 -4.88
C TYR A 476 -10.02 -12.12 -5.01
N ALA A 477 -10.48 -11.94 -6.24
CA ALA A 477 -11.65 -11.15 -6.55
C ALA A 477 -12.66 -12.04 -7.27
N GLU A 478 -13.95 -11.85 -6.99
CA GLU A 478 -15.01 -12.69 -7.52
C GLU A 478 -16.28 -11.86 -7.81
N LEU A 479 -16.91 -12.13 -8.95
CA LEU A 479 -18.22 -11.59 -9.30
C LEU A 479 -19.32 -12.49 -8.71
N PRO A 480 -20.53 -11.97 -8.38
CA PRO A 480 -21.62 -12.75 -7.77
C PRO A 480 -22.19 -13.92 -8.60
N LYS A 481 -21.66 -14.18 -9.80
CA LYS A 481 -22.15 -15.22 -10.72
C LYS A 481 -21.16 -16.37 -10.78
N GLN A 482 -21.67 -17.60 -10.81
CA GLN A 482 -20.85 -18.79 -11.09
C GLN A 482 -20.17 -18.68 -12.47
N GLY A 483 -18.90 -19.05 -12.56
CA GLY A 483 -18.15 -19.10 -13.81
C GLY A 483 -16.69 -19.51 -13.61
N ASN A 484 -15.89 -19.39 -14.67
CA ASN A 484 -14.51 -19.86 -14.65
C ASN A 484 -13.63 -19.07 -13.68
N ALA A 485 -12.66 -19.76 -13.07
CA ALA A 485 -11.63 -19.14 -12.24
C ALA A 485 -10.29 -19.14 -12.99
N ALA A 486 -9.61 -18.01 -12.98
CA ALA A 486 -8.22 -17.90 -13.38
C ALA A 486 -7.32 -17.79 -12.15
N THR A 487 -6.14 -18.39 -12.24
CA THR A 487 -5.09 -18.24 -11.21
C THR A 487 -3.88 -17.61 -11.85
N VAL A 488 -3.32 -16.60 -11.17
CA VAL A 488 -2.08 -15.94 -11.55
C VAL A 488 -1.09 -16.12 -10.41
N GLU A 489 0.00 -16.82 -10.71
CA GLU A 489 1.13 -16.95 -9.80
C GLU A 489 2.09 -15.80 -10.01
N ILE A 490 2.25 -15.00 -8.96
CA ILE A 490 3.04 -13.78 -8.98
C ILE A 490 4.24 -13.99 -8.05
N PRO A 491 5.46 -14.17 -8.59
CA PRO A 491 6.65 -14.39 -7.76
C PRO A 491 7.18 -13.06 -7.19
N LEU A 492 6.28 -12.21 -6.69
CA LEU A 492 6.56 -10.95 -6.01
C LEU A 492 6.31 -11.09 -4.52
N ILE A 493 7.12 -10.38 -3.74
CA ILE A 493 6.86 -10.17 -2.31
C ILE A 493 5.93 -8.97 -2.18
N MET A 494 4.74 -9.17 -1.60
CA MET A 494 3.68 -8.17 -1.55
C MET A 494 2.92 -8.19 -0.23
N GLU A 495 2.24 -7.10 0.09
CA GLU A 495 1.23 -7.04 1.14
C GLU A 495 -0.12 -7.56 0.62
N GLU A 496 -0.99 -7.98 1.54
CA GLU A 496 -2.32 -8.52 1.19
C GLU A 496 -3.16 -7.53 0.36
N GLY A 497 -3.07 -6.23 0.65
CA GLY A 497 -3.83 -5.19 -0.04
C GLY A 497 -3.39 -5.02 -1.48
N GLU A 498 -2.08 -5.17 -1.75
CA GLU A 498 -1.53 -5.14 -3.10
C GLU A 498 -2.01 -6.35 -3.93
N ALA A 499 -1.97 -7.55 -3.34
CA ALA A 499 -2.43 -8.77 -3.99
C ALA A 499 -3.95 -8.73 -4.27
N GLN A 500 -4.75 -8.18 -3.35
CA GLN A 500 -6.19 -7.96 -3.53
C GLN A 500 -6.45 -6.98 -4.69
N ASN A 501 -5.75 -5.84 -4.72
CA ASN A 501 -5.88 -4.87 -5.81
C ASN A 501 -5.54 -5.49 -7.17
N ILE A 502 -4.48 -6.29 -7.27
CA ILE A 502 -4.15 -7.01 -8.51
C ILE A 502 -5.29 -7.96 -8.92
N ALA A 503 -5.85 -8.74 -7.99
CA ALA A 503 -6.95 -9.65 -8.30
C ALA A 503 -8.17 -8.90 -8.85
N GLU A 504 -8.54 -7.78 -8.23
CA GLU A 504 -9.66 -6.92 -8.65
C GLU A 504 -9.41 -6.30 -10.02
N VAL A 505 -8.23 -5.69 -10.21
CA VAL A 505 -7.88 -5.05 -11.49
C VAL A 505 -7.89 -6.08 -12.62
N LEU A 506 -7.30 -7.26 -12.43
CA LEU A 506 -7.29 -8.31 -13.45
C LEU A 506 -8.70 -8.82 -13.77
N LEU A 507 -9.55 -9.00 -12.75
CA LEU A 507 -10.94 -9.42 -12.95
C LEU A 507 -11.73 -8.35 -13.72
N TYR A 508 -11.84 -7.14 -13.20
CA TYR A 508 -12.65 -6.08 -13.79
C TYR A 508 -12.11 -5.61 -15.14
N SER A 509 -10.78 -5.53 -15.31
CA SER A 509 -10.21 -5.18 -16.62
C SER A 509 -10.52 -6.23 -17.66
N SER A 510 -10.47 -7.53 -17.34
CA SER A 510 -10.84 -8.58 -18.31
C SER A 510 -12.31 -8.46 -18.77
N TRP A 511 -13.22 -8.11 -17.86
CA TRP A 511 -14.64 -7.88 -18.16
C TRP A 511 -14.87 -6.62 -18.99
N GLN A 512 -14.07 -5.58 -18.75
CA GLN A 512 -14.14 -4.34 -19.50
C GLN A 512 -13.54 -4.49 -20.91
N GLU A 513 -12.41 -5.20 -21.02
CA GLU A 513 -11.69 -5.42 -22.27
C GLU A 513 -12.35 -6.46 -23.19
N ARG A 514 -13.42 -7.14 -22.74
CA ARG A 514 -14.23 -8.08 -23.57
C ARG A 514 -14.80 -7.44 -24.82
N ASN A 515 -15.02 -6.13 -24.79
CA ASN A 515 -15.58 -5.35 -25.88
C ASN A 515 -14.44 -4.91 -26.81
N ILE A 516 -14.28 -5.61 -27.93
CA ILE A 516 -13.25 -5.33 -28.92
C ILE A 516 -13.84 -4.45 -30.01
N TYR A 517 -13.24 -3.28 -30.19
CA TYR A 517 -13.63 -2.28 -31.19
C TYR A 517 -12.68 -2.37 -32.37
N ASN A 518 -13.23 -2.45 -33.59
CA ASN A 518 -12.47 -2.39 -34.83
C ASN A 518 -13.14 -1.41 -35.80
N PHE A 519 -12.41 -0.37 -36.19
CA PHE A 519 -12.90 0.68 -37.08
C PHE A 519 -11.73 1.35 -37.80
N LYS A 520 -12.03 2.19 -38.80
CA LYS A 520 -11.05 2.96 -39.56
C LYS A 520 -11.29 4.45 -39.37
N LEU A 521 -10.23 5.21 -39.19
CA LEU A 521 -10.28 6.68 -39.13
C LEU A 521 -9.51 7.29 -40.31
N PRO A 522 -9.82 8.52 -40.73
CA PRO A 522 -9.05 9.26 -41.73
C PRO A 522 -7.61 9.50 -41.26
N ILE A 523 -6.71 9.71 -42.21
CA ILE A 523 -5.28 9.89 -41.93
C ILE A 523 -4.96 11.06 -40.98
N LYS A 524 -5.85 12.04 -40.80
CA LYS A 524 -5.67 13.13 -39.82
C LYS A 524 -5.53 12.64 -38.37
N TYR A 525 -5.97 11.41 -38.09
CA TYR A 525 -5.81 10.73 -36.80
C TYR A 525 -4.57 9.83 -36.74
N ALA A 526 -3.62 9.95 -37.68
CA ALA A 526 -2.40 9.15 -37.71
C ALA A 526 -1.52 9.26 -36.46
N TRP A 527 -1.70 10.32 -35.66
CA TRP A 527 -1.00 10.54 -34.40
C TRP A 527 -1.51 9.64 -33.26
N LEU A 528 -2.66 8.97 -33.43
CA LEU A 528 -3.16 7.99 -32.48
C LEU A 528 -2.24 6.76 -32.48
N ALA A 529 -1.83 6.36 -31.28
CA ALA A 529 -0.93 5.24 -31.06
C ALA A 529 -1.54 4.23 -30.07
N PRO A 530 -1.06 2.97 -30.07
CA PRO A 530 -1.34 2.02 -28.99
C PRO A 530 -1.09 2.65 -27.61
N SER A 531 -1.81 2.16 -26.59
CA SER A 531 -1.96 2.72 -25.23
C SER A 531 -2.75 4.03 -25.13
N GLY A 532 -3.02 4.73 -26.23
CA GLY A 532 -3.90 5.89 -26.24
C GLY A 532 -5.34 5.53 -25.87
N VAL A 533 -6.04 6.42 -25.17
CA VAL A 533 -7.45 6.21 -24.77
C VAL A 533 -8.30 7.27 -25.45
N ILE A 534 -9.29 6.84 -26.23
CA ILE A 534 -10.18 7.73 -26.98
C ILE A 534 -11.63 7.49 -26.59
N THR A 535 -12.47 8.51 -26.79
CA THR A 535 -13.92 8.36 -26.73
C THR A 535 -14.48 8.43 -28.13
N ILE A 536 -15.29 7.45 -28.52
CA ILE A 536 -16.11 7.51 -29.73
C ILE A 536 -17.51 7.92 -29.34
N SER A 537 -18.00 9.02 -29.91
CA SER A 537 -19.31 9.58 -29.58
C SER A 537 -20.31 9.29 -30.70
N ASP A 538 -21.32 8.49 -30.37
CA ASP A 538 -22.39 8.00 -31.23
C ASP A 538 -23.74 8.47 -30.65
N GLY A 539 -24.13 9.70 -30.98
CA GLY A 539 -25.28 10.38 -30.37
C GLY A 539 -25.09 10.54 -28.85
N GLU A 540 -26.01 9.99 -28.05
CA GLU A 540 -25.92 9.98 -26.59
C GLU A 540 -24.97 8.90 -26.05
N LYS A 541 -24.56 7.93 -26.87
CA LYS A 541 -23.67 6.85 -26.45
C LYS A 541 -22.22 7.28 -26.57
N LYS A 542 -21.46 7.08 -25.49
CA LYS A 542 -20.01 7.27 -25.46
C LYS A 542 -19.31 5.94 -25.26
N HIS A 543 -18.41 5.60 -26.17
CA HIS A 543 -17.57 4.42 -26.10
C HIS A 543 -16.14 4.83 -25.74
N THR A 544 -15.71 4.48 -24.52
CA THR A 544 -14.31 4.70 -24.11
C THR A 544 -13.47 3.51 -24.52
N VAL A 545 -12.48 3.74 -25.38
CA VAL A 545 -11.69 2.71 -26.04
C VAL A 545 -10.20 2.95 -25.81
N ARG A 546 -9.49 1.97 -25.27
CA ARG A 546 -8.03 1.94 -25.24
C ARG A 546 -7.50 1.27 -26.49
N ILE A 547 -6.63 1.96 -27.23
CA ILE A 547 -6.05 1.48 -28.48
C ILE A 547 -5.01 0.40 -28.18
N ILE A 548 -5.19 -0.78 -28.74
CA ILE A 548 -4.23 -1.90 -28.61
C ILE A 548 -3.38 -2.07 -29.87
N LYS A 549 -3.90 -1.67 -31.02
CA LYS A 549 -3.20 -1.79 -32.30
C LYS A 549 -3.67 -0.72 -33.27
N THR A 550 -2.71 -0.19 -34.03
CA THR A 550 -2.97 0.66 -35.19
C THR A 550 -2.35 0.04 -36.43
N LYS A 551 -2.96 0.25 -37.59
CA LYS A 551 -2.43 -0.18 -38.89
C LYS A 551 -2.76 0.84 -39.96
N PHE A 552 -1.74 1.36 -40.64
CA PHE A 552 -1.93 2.22 -41.81
C PHE A 552 -2.52 1.43 -42.98
N ALA A 553 -3.55 1.98 -43.61
CA ALA A 553 -4.22 1.42 -44.77
C ALA A 553 -4.60 2.55 -45.74
N SER A 554 -3.78 2.77 -46.76
CA SER A 554 -3.92 3.86 -47.74
C SER A 554 -3.99 5.24 -47.04
N MET A 555 -5.12 5.95 -47.14
CA MET A 555 -5.39 7.26 -46.50
C MET A 555 -6.22 7.14 -45.21
N SER A 556 -6.17 5.98 -44.57
CA SER A 556 -6.86 5.70 -43.32
C SER A 556 -5.95 4.97 -42.33
N ILE A 557 -6.30 5.05 -41.06
CA ILE A 557 -5.69 4.29 -39.98
C ILE A 557 -6.74 3.33 -39.42
N GLN A 558 -6.47 2.03 -39.48
CA GLN A 558 -7.29 1.04 -38.80
C GLN A 558 -6.91 1.02 -37.32
N ILE A 559 -7.92 1.14 -36.45
CA ILE A 559 -7.80 1.09 -35.01
C ILE A 559 -8.43 -0.20 -34.51
N ILE A 560 -7.68 -0.96 -33.72
CA ILE A 560 -8.23 -2.01 -32.87
C ILE A 560 -8.02 -1.56 -31.43
N GLY A 561 -9.10 -1.56 -30.67
CA GLY A 561 -9.10 -1.17 -29.27
C GLY A 561 -10.01 -2.05 -28.42
N VAL A 562 -9.92 -1.87 -27.11
CA VAL A 562 -10.73 -2.59 -26.13
C VAL A 562 -11.50 -1.59 -25.26
N GLY A 563 -12.63 -2.02 -24.72
CA GLY A 563 -13.35 -1.25 -23.71
C GLY A 563 -12.42 -0.87 -22.56
N TYR A 564 -12.58 0.35 -22.05
CA TYR A 564 -11.68 0.88 -21.03
C TYR A 564 -12.43 1.70 -19.99
N ASP A 565 -12.06 1.50 -18.74
CA ASP A 565 -12.49 2.30 -17.60
C ASP A 565 -11.27 2.58 -16.74
N ARG A 566 -10.96 3.88 -16.59
CA ARG A 566 -9.78 4.30 -15.83
C ARG A 566 -9.90 4.00 -14.33
N SER A 567 -11.13 3.97 -13.79
CA SER A 567 -11.39 3.82 -12.35
C SER A 567 -10.99 2.45 -11.81
N ILE A 568 -10.84 1.47 -12.71
CA ILE A 568 -10.36 0.11 -12.40
C ILE A 568 -8.90 0.14 -11.95
N TYR A 569 -8.06 1.01 -12.53
CA TYR A 569 -6.61 0.97 -12.34
C TYR A 569 -6.19 1.90 -11.20
N LYS A 570 -5.78 1.34 -10.07
CA LYS A 570 -5.27 2.07 -8.90
C LYS A 570 -3.95 1.47 -8.39
N LEU A 571 -3.11 2.31 -7.81
CA LEU A 571 -1.83 1.92 -7.18
C LEU A 571 -1.84 2.06 -5.65
N SER A 572 -2.89 2.65 -5.09
CA SER A 572 -3.19 2.70 -3.66
C SER A 572 -4.16 1.58 -3.29
N PHE A 573 -4.12 1.14 -2.04
CA PHE A 573 -4.96 0.08 -1.53
C PHE A 573 -5.42 0.39 -0.10
N PRO A 574 -6.60 -0.12 0.30
CA PRO A 574 -7.08 0.04 1.67
C PRO A 574 -6.11 -0.63 2.65
N SER A 575 -5.92 -0.03 3.83
CA SER A 575 -5.12 -0.59 4.91
C SER A 575 -5.61 -2.01 5.24
N THR A 576 -4.76 -3.02 5.07
CA THR A 576 -5.12 -4.37 5.51
C THR A 576 -5.10 -4.43 7.03
N ARG A 577 -6.20 -4.93 7.61
CA ARG A 577 -6.25 -5.24 9.03
C ARG A 577 -5.26 -6.37 9.31
N SER A 578 -4.15 -5.96 9.92
CA SER A 578 -3.23 -6.78 10.68
C SER A 578 -2.18 -7.57 9.89
N LEU A 579 -0.93 -7.10 10.02
CA LEU A 579 0.25 -7.94 9.95
C LEU A 579 0.31 -8.78 11.24
N MET A 580 -0.65 -9.68 11.46
CA MET A 580 -0.56 -10.62 12.59
C MET A 580 0.62 -11.55 12.33
N LEU A 581 1.55 -11.62 13.28
CA LEU A 581 2.47 -12.75 13.36
C LEU A 581 1.67 -14.04 13.54
N LYS A 582 1.55 -14.80 12.47
CA LYS A 582 1.41 -16.25 12.57
C LYS A 582 2.80 -16.81 12.35
N GLU A 583 3.34 -17.49 13.35
CA GLU A 583 4.44 -18.44 13.10
C GLU A 583 3.90 -19.46 12.10
N TYR A 584 4.34 -19.35 10.85
CA TYR A 584 4.14 -20.41 9.89
C TYR A 584 5.31 -21.38 10.11
N PRO A 585 5.09 -22.60 10.63
CA PRO A 585 6.12 -23.63 10.52
C PRO A 585 6.53 -23.73 9.05
N ALA A 586 7.82 -24.00 8.78
CA ALA A 586 8.37 -24.12 7.43
C ALA A 586 7.34 -24.82 6.53
N SER A 587 6.79 -24.09 5.55
CA SER A 587 5.63 -24.55 4.81
C SER A 587 6.04 -25.72 3.95
N HIS A 588 5.80 -26.93 4.45
CA HIS A 588 5.65 -28.09 3.59
C HIS A 588 4.47 -27.77 2.66
N ILE A 589 4.76 -27.63 1.36
CA ILE A 589 3.71 -27.46 0.37
C ILE A 589 3.06 -28.83 0.22
N SER A 590 1.90 -29.02 0.85
CA SER A 590 1.20 -30.29 0.80
C SER A 590 0.83 -30.67 -0.63
N LYS A 591 0.82 -31.96 -0.94
CA LYS A 591 0.48 -32.46 -2.28
C LYS A 591 -1.02 -32.50 -2.46
N THR A 592 -1.52 -31.80 -3.48
CA THR A 592 -2.93 -31.89 -3.84
C THR A 592 -3.28 -33.28 -4.34
N ILE A 593 -4.30 -33.88 -3.74
CA ILE A 593 -4.89 -35.13 -4.13
C ILE A 593 -6.01 -34.85 -5.12
N VAL A 594 -5.89 -35.43 -6.33
CA VAL A 594 -6.99 -35.49 -7.30
C VAL A 594 -7.62 -36.87 -7.29
N GLU A 595 -8.95 -36.92 -7.16
CA GLU A 595 -9.77 -38.13 -7.22
C GLU A 595 -10.86 -37.98 -8.28
N THR A 596 -11.14 -39.06 -9.01
CA THR A 596 -12.21 -39.09 -10.01
C THR A 596 -13.57 -39.27 -9.37
N ILE A 597 -14.56 -38.61 -9.96
CA ILE A 597 -15.98 -38.77 -9.65
C ILE A 597 -16.65 -39.41 -10.85
N ASP A 598 -17.16 -40.61 -10.68
CA ASP A 598 -17.98 -41.28 -11.69
C ASP A 598 -19.43 -40.79 -11.54
N LEU A 599 -19.72 -39.63 -12.15
CA LEU A 599 -21.10 -39.14 -12.24
C LEU A 599 -21.88 -39.94 -13.30
N PRO A 600 -23.06 -40.49 -12.95
CA PRO A 600 -23.92 -41.17 -13.91
C PRO A 600 -24.39 -40.21 -15.02
N TYR A 601 -24.49 -40.73 -16.23
CA TYR A 601 -24.46 -40.02 -17.50
C TYR A 601 -25.47 -38.85 -17.64
N VAL A 602 -24.99 -37.61 -17.49
CA VAL A 602 -25.71 -36.39 -17.89
C VAL A 602 -25.01 -35.78 -19.11
N LYS A 603 -25.42 -36.24 -20.31
CA LYS A 603 -25.07 -35.72 -21.66
C LYS A 603 -23.65 -35.11 -21.85
N GLY A 604 -22.69 -35.92 -22.30
CA GLY A 604 -21.41 -35.45 -22.87
C GLY A 604 -20.22 -36.38 -22.60
N ASN A 605 -19.04 -36.07 -23.16
CA ASN A 605 -17.78 -36.72 -22.77
C ASN A 605 -17.12 -35.92 -21.63
N ILE A 606 -17.79 -35.80 -20.49
CA ILE A 606 -17.32 -34.98 -19.36
C ILE A 606 -16.65 -35.89 -18.32
N ALA A 607 -15.50 -35.47 -17.80
CA ALA A 607 -14.86 -36.10 -16.65
C ALA A 607 -14.88 -35.13 -15.46
N SER A 608 -15.24 -35.64 -14.28
CA SER A 608 -15.41 -34.86 -13.05
C SER A 608 -14.43 -35.30 -11.98
N PHE A 609 -13.88 -34.34 -11.23
CA PHE A 609 -12.81 -34.56 -10.26
C PHE A 609 -13.04 -33.72 -9.00
N THR A 610 -12.59 -34.25 -7.86
CA THR A 610 -12.38 -33.47 -6.65
C THR A 610 -10.89 -33.14 -6.50
N LEU A 611 -10.62 -31.96 -5.94
CA LEU A 611 -9.30 -31.60 -5.44
C LEU A 611 -9.39 -31.46 -3.93
N ALA A 612 -8.45 -32.11 -3.24
CA ALA A 612 -8.41 -32.13 -1.80
C ALA A 612 -6.98 -32.26 -1.28
N ASP A 613 -6.82 -32.06 0.02
CA ASP A 613 -5.57 -32.24 0.72
C ASP A 613 -5.78 -32.80 2.14
N GLU A 614 -4.79 -33.54 2.64
CA GLU A 614 -4.81 -34.11 4.00
C GLU A 614 -4.32 -33.15 5.08
N GLU A 615 -3.63 -32.07 4.70
CA GLU A 615 -3.03 -31.13 5.63
C GLU A 615 -3.90 -29.88 5.84
N LYS A 616 -3.85 -29.30 7.04
CA LYS A 616 -4.67 -28.13 7.42
C LYS A 616 -4.31 -26.83 6.66
N ASN A 617 -3.19 -26.80 5.95
CA ASN A 617 -2.60 -25.58 5.38
C ASN A 617 -2.77 -25.46 3.86
N TRP A 618 -3.58 -26.32 3.24
CA TRP A 618 -3.83 -26.25 1.81
C TRP A 618 -4.43 -24.90 1.40
N LYS A 619 -3.74 -24.21 0.48
CA LYS A 619 -4.16 -22.91 -0.04
C LYS A 619 -4.95 -23.00 -1.34
N GLY A 620 -5.04 -24.20 -1.91
CA GLY A 620 -5.63 -24.46 -3.21
C GLY A 620 -4.64 -25.05 -4.20
N ALA A 621 -5.13 -25.30 -5.41
CA ALA A 621 -4.38 -25.92 -6.49
C ALA A 621 -4.90 -25.54 -7.87
N THR A 622 -4.03 -25.67 -8.87
CA THR A 622 -4.37 -25.65 -10.29
C THR A 622 -4.28 -27.07 -10.86
N LEU A 623 -5.37 -27.52 -11.50
CA LEU A 623 -5.41 -28.77 -12.24
C LEU A 623 -5.00 -28.52 -13.69
N PHE A 624 -3.99 -29.25 -14.16
CA PHE A 624 -3.51 -29.22 -15.54
C PHE A 624 -3.87 -30.51 -16.26
N VAL A 625 -4.22 -30.42 -17.55
CA VAL A 625 -4.43 -31.55 -18.45
C VAL A 625 -3.40 -31.59 -19.57
N SER A 626 -2.98 -32.79 -19.95
CA SER A 626 -2.19 -33.06 -21.14
C SER A 626 -2.70 -34.33 -21.84
N TYR A 627 -2.61 -34.38 -23.18
CA TYR A 627 -2.94 -35.59 -23.95
C TYR A 627 -1.69 -36.36 -24.43
N ASP A 628 -0.51 -35.77 -24.28
CA ASP A 628 0.79 -36.34 -24.69
C ASP A 628 1.80 -36.45 -23.55
N ASN A 629 1.39 -36.05 -22.33
CA ASN A 629 2.23 -35.97 -21.13
C ASN A 629 3.41 -34.99 -21.24
N LYS A 630 3.36 -34.06 -22.19
CA LYS A 630 4.40 -33.03 -22.40
C LYS A 630 3.81 -31.64 -22.27
N ASP A 631 2.76 -31.37 -23.04
CA ASP A 631 2.12 -30.06 -23.06
C ASP A 631 0.92 -30.04 -22.12
N TYR A 632 1.12 -29.42 -20.96
CA TYR A 632 0.10 -29.27 -19.92
C TYR A 632 -0.60 -27.92 -20.03
N LYS A 633 -1.93 -27.93 -20.00
CA LYS A 633 -2.78 -26.73 -19.98
C LYS A 633 -3.60 -26.69 -18.70
N PRO A 634 -3.68 -25.55 -18.00
CA PRO A 634 -4.55 -25.42 -16.85
C PRO A 634 -6.01 -25.55 -17.30
N ILE A 635 -6.81 -26.32 -16.56
CA ILE A 635 -8.24 -26.54 -16.83
C ILE A 635 -9.13 -26.02 -15.72
N ALA A 636 -8.63 -25.97 -14.49
CA ALA A 636 -9.35 -25.45 -13.34
C ALA A 636 -8.39 -25.06 -12.24
N SER A 637 -8.83 -24.14 -11.39
CA SER A 637 -8.13 -23.82 -10.14
C SER A 637 -9.15 -23.60 -9.04
N THR A 638 -8.81 -24.02 -7.82
CA THR A 638 -9.67 -23.85 -6.65
C THR A 638 -8.83 -23.59 -5.42
N ASN A 639 -9.32 -22.74 -4.53
CA ASN A 639 -8.86 -22.61 -3.15
C ASN A 639 -9.84 -23.23 -2.15
N GLU A 640 -10.90 -23.87 -2.65
CA GLU A 640 -11.91 -24.58 -1.87
C GLU A 640 -11.74 -26.09 -2.01
N GLN A 641 -11.82 -26.77 -0.87
CA GLN A 641 -11.67 -28.21 -0.78
C GLN A 641 -13.02 -28.90 -0.95
N SER A 642 -13.05 -29.91 -1.82
CA SER A 642 -14.26 -30.72 -1.98
C SER A 642 -14.61 -31.48 -0.72
N SER A 643 -15.91 -31.50 -0.38
CA SER A 643 -16.41 -32.33 0.73
C SER A 643 -16.51 -33.79 0.29
N TYR A 644 -15.54 -34.58 0.74
CA TYR A 644 -15.34 -35.97 0.32
C TYR A 644 -15.14 -36.87 1.53
N GLY A 645 -15.72 -38.06 1.49
CA GLY A 645 -15.64 -39.00 2.59
C GLY A 645 -16.16 -40.39 2.24
N TYR A 646 -16.59 -41.10 3.27
CA TYR A 646 -17.12 -42.45 3.14
C TYR A 646 -18.39 -42.61 3.98
N VAL A 647 -19.29 -43.48 3.49
CA VAL A 647 -20.45 -43.97 4.24
C VAL A 647 -19.96 -44.85 5.37
N MET A 648 -20.44 -44.57 6.58
CA MET A 648 -20.24 -45.42 7.75
C MET A 648 -21.40 -46.38 7.91
N GLU A 649 -22.62 -45.85 7.88
CA GLU A 649 -23.86 -46.57 8.12
C GLU A 649 -24.94 -45.98 7.23
N SER A 650 -25.88 -46.80 6.77
CA SER A 650 -27.02 -46.34 5.98
C SER A 650 -28.26 -47.15 6.31
N THR A 651 -29.38 -46.43 6.41
CA THR A 651 -30.75 -46.94 6.34
C THR A 651 -31.43 -46.34 5.10
N ASN A 652 -32.70 -46.67 4.87
CA ASN A 652 -33.46 -46.07 3.77
C ASN A 652 -33.74 -44.58 3.97
N GLU A 653 -33.76 -44.11 5.22
CA GLU A 653 -34.14 -42.73 5.57
C GLU A 653 -32.94 -41.86 5.94
N GLU A 654 -31.82 -42.47 6.34
CA GLU A 654 -30.68 -41.78 6.91
C GLU A 654 -29.36 -42.39 6.44
N ILE A 655 -28.37 -41.53 6.18
CA ILE A 655 -27.00 -41.97 5.83
C ILE A 655 -26.02 -41.25 6.75
N ILE A 656 -25.17 -42.02 7.43
CA ILE A 656 -24.10 -41.49 8.25
C ILE A 656 -22.81 -41.53 7.44
N VAL A 657 -22.17 -40.37 7.28
CA VAL A 657 -20.92 -40.21 6.54
C VAL A 657 -19.82 -39.68 7.45
N VAL A 658 -18.58 -40.10 7.18
CA VAL A 658 -17.39 -39.50 7.77
C VAL A 658 -16.60 -38.84 6.64
N LEU A 659 -16.42 -37.53 6.74
CA LEU A 659 -15.65 -36.78 5.80
C LEU A 659 -14.15 -36.96 6.06
N ARG A 660 -13.42 -37.32 5.01
CA ARG A 660 -11.97 -37.22 4.98
C ARG A 660 -11.55 -35.76 4.76
N PHE A 661 -12.32 -35.05 3.92
CA PHE A 661 -12.05 -33.70 3.45
C PHE A 661 -13.34 -32.85 3.48
N GLY A 662 -13.20 -31.54 3.75
CA GLY A 662 -14.33 -30.59 3.75
C GLY A 662 -15.25 -30.66 4.97
N LYS A 663 -16.39 -29.97 4.89
CA LYS A 663 -17.41 -29.88 5.95
C LYS A 663 -18.80 -29.69 5.33
N LEU A 664 -19.84 -30.23 5.98
CA LEU A 664 -21.24 -29.99 5.57
C LEU A 664 -21.85 -28.85 6.39
N SER A 665 -22.73 -28.07 5.78
CA SER A 665 -23.55 -27.08 6.48
C SER A 665 -24.73 -27.77 7.18
N VAL A 666 -24.97 -27.40 8.45
CA VAL A 666 -25.94 -28.10 9.31
C VAL A 666 -27.39 -27.74 8.97
N MET A 667 -27.61 -26.58 8.34
CA MET A 667 -28.92 -26.11 7.91
C MET A 667 -28.79 -25.41 6.55
N SER A 668 -29.44 -25.98 5.54
CA SER A 668 -29.57 -25.36 4.22
C SER A 668 -31.07 -25.20 3.89
N THR A 669 -31.46 -24.05 3.37
CA THR A 669 -32.80 -23.82 2.80
C THR A 669 -32.91 -24.36 1.36
N THR A 670 -31.80 -24.80 0.77
CA THR A 670 -31.71 -25.43 -0.55
C THR A 670 -31.32 -26.91 -0.42
N SER A 671 -31.86 -27.76 -1.29
CA SER A 671 -31.57 -29.21 -1.25
C SER A 671 -30.12 -29.46 -1.67
N ASN A 672 -29.29 -30.02 -0.78
CA ASN A 672 -27.90 -30.37 -1.06
C ASN A 672 -27.84 -31.65 -1.90
N LEU A 673 -27.05 -31.68 -2.97
CA LEU A 673 -26.86 -32.84 -3.83
C LEU A 673 -25.56 -33.57 -3.45
N ALA A 674 -25.57 -34.90 -3.39
CA ALA A 674 -24.36 -35.69 -3.15
C ALA A 674 -24.37 -36.99 -3.96
N LEU A 675 -23.19 -37.44 -4.37
CA LEU A 675 -22.97 -38.79 -4.89
C LEU A 675 -22.59 -39.71 -3.73
N VAL A 676 -23.36 -40.77 -3.52
CA VAL A 676 -23.11 -41.82 -2.56
C VAL A 676 -22.97 -43.14 -3.31
N GLY A 677 -21.73 -43.65 -3.37
CA GLY A 677 -21.38 -44.78 -4.21
C GLY A 677 -21.71 -44.52 -5.68
N LYS A 678 -22.82 -45.07 -6.17
CA LYS A 678 -23.34 -44.89 -7.54
C LYS A 678 -24.67 -44.12 -7.62
N GLU A 679 -25.21 -43.68 -6.49
CA GLU A 679 -26.49 -43.01 -6.40
C GLU A 679 -26.29 -41.51 -6.14
N VAL A 680 -27.01 -40.68 -6.88
CA VAL A 680 -27.10 -39.26 -6.57
C VAL A 680 -28.32 -39.07 -5.67
N ILE A 681 -28.08 -38.52 -4.49
CA ILE A 681 -29.11 -38.21 -3.50
C ILE A 681 -29.22 -36.70 -3.28
N LYS A 682 -30.39 -36.23 -2.89
CA LYS A 682 -30.57 -34.93 -2.25
C LYS A 682 -30.81 -35.13 -0.76
N PHE A 683 -30.25 -34.26 0.08
CA PHE A 683 -30.55 -34.23 1.52
C PHE A 683 -30.80 -32.79 1.98
N GLN A 684 -31.70 -32.63 2.95
CA GLN A 684 -32.00 -31.30 3.50
C GLN A 684 -31.26 -31.01 4.81
N ARG A 685 -30.94 -32.05 5.59
CA ARG A 685 -30.32 -31.89 6.91
C ARG A 685 -29.05 -32.72 7.02
N ALA A 686 -27.99 -32.09 7.53
CA ALA A 686 -26.73 -32.75 7.89
C ALA A 686 -26.38 -32.42 9.35
N GLU A 687 -26.63 -33.35 10.26
CA GLU A 687 -26.37 -33.16 11.69
C GLU A 687 -24.96 -33.64 12.08
N LEU A 688 -24.16 -32.78 12.70
CA LEU A 688 -22.81 -33.13 13.15
C LEU A 688 -22.88 -34.03 14.40
N MET A 689 -22.46 -35.28 14.28
CA MET A 689 -22.46 -36.27 15.37
C MET A 689 -21.12 -36.39 16.10
N GLY A 690 -20.06 -35.79 15.55
CA GLY A 690 -18.69 -35.89 16.07
C GLY A 690 -17.68 -35.35 15.05
N LYS A 691 -16.38 -35.46 15.33
CA LYS A 691 -15.33 -34.94 14.43
C LYS A 691 -15.49 -35.50 13.01
N ASN A 692 -15.83 -34.63 12.06
CA ASN A 692 -16.11 -34.93 10.64
C ASN A 692 -17.20 -35.98 10.38
N LYS A 693 -18.02 -36.35 11.38
CA LYS A 693 -19.08 -37.36 11.26
C LYS A 693 -20.43 -36.68 11.18
N TYR A 694 -21.17 -36.93 10.09
CA TYR A 694 -22.45 -36.29 9.82
C TYR A 694 -23.55 -37.31 9.59
N LYS A 695 -24.74 -37.01 10.09
CA LYS A 695 -25.98 -37.73 9.81
C LYS A 695 -26.80 -36.96 8.79
N LEU A 696 -26.99 -37.55 7.62
CA LEU A 696 -27.81 -37.01 6.54
C LEU A 696 -29.23 -37.54 6.68
N SER A 697 -30.22 -36.65 6.64
CA SER A 697 -31.64 -37.01 6.72
C SER A 697 -32.50 -36.16 5.77
N ASN A 698 -33.77 -36.56 5.64
CA ASN A 698 -34.71 -36.06 4.62
C ASN A 698 -34.16 -36.29 3.21
N LEU A 699 -33.84 -37.55 2.93
CA LEU A 699 -33.22 -37.97 1.68
C LEU A 699 -34.25 -38.04 0.56
N ILE A 700 -33.92 -37.47 -0.60
CA ILE A 700 -34.59 -37.74 -1.86
C ILE A 700 -33.60 -38.53 -2.72
N ARG A 701 -33.97 -39.78 -2.99
CA ARG A 701 -33.10 -40.81 -3.57
C ARG A 701 -33.23 -40.89 -5.10
N GLY A 702 -32.29 -41.56 -5.76
CA GLY A 702 -32.32 -41.82 -7.21
C GLY A 702 -32.41 -40.57 -8.09
N GLN A 703 -31.71 -39.49 -7.73
CA GLN A 703 -31.71 -38.24 -8.51
C GLN A 703 -30.79 -38.36 -9.74
N GLU A 704 -30.88 -37.39 -10.66
CA GLU A 704 -30.01 -37.29 -11.86
C GLU A 704 -29.92 -38.59 -12.68
N GLY A 705 -31.01 -39.36 -12.76
CA GLY A 705 -31.08 -40.61 -13.54
C GLY A 705 -30.42 -41.82 -12.88
N THR A 706 -30.00 -41.70 -11.62
CA THR A 706 -29.47 -42.82 -10.84
C THR A 706 -30.56 -43.71 -10.26
N LYS A 707 -30.25 -44.99 -10.00
CA LYS A 707 -31.18 -45.92 -9.36
C LYS A 707 -30.93 -45.96 -7.87
N GLU A 708 -32.00 -45.91 -7.09
CA GLU A 708 -31.96 -46.17 -5.66
C GLU A 708 -31.43 -47.60 -5.39
N TYR A 709 -30.46 -47.73 -4.48
CA TYR A 709 -29.98 -49.05 -4.04
C TYR A 709 -29.52 -49.05 -2.58
N LYS A 710 -29.39 -50.23 -1.95
CA LYS A 710 -28.96 -50.30 -0.55
C LYS A 710 -27.48 -49.92 -0.43
N HIS A 711 -27.19 -48.80 0.24
CA HIS A 711 -25.82 -48.37 0.50
C HIS A 711 -25.11 -49.28 1.50
N THR A 712 -23.80 -49.37 1.37
CA THR A 712 -22.94 -50.17 2.26
C THR A 712 -21.83 -49.32 2.86
N ALA A 713 -21.37 -49.70 4.05
CA ALA A 713 -20.24 -49.04 4.69
C ALA A 713 -19.00 -49.09 3.79
N GLY A 714 -18.26 -47.98 3.71
CA GLY A 714 -17.08 -47.81 2.87
C GLY A 714 -17.37 -47.24 1.47
N GLU A 715 -18.63 -47.08 1.07
CA GLU A 715 -18.94 -46.38 -0.18
C GLU A 715 -18.50 -44.92 -0.14
N LYS A 716 -18.06 -44.39 -1.29
CA LYS A 716 -17.61 -42.99 -1.39
C LYS A 716 -18.79 -42.04 -1.21
N PHE A 717 -18.58 -40.97 -0.45
CA PHE A 717 -19.48 -39.82 -0.37
C PHE A 717 -18.77 -38.62 -0.99
N VAL A 718 -19.46 -37.91 -1.89
CA VAL A 718 -18.99 -36.65 -2.47
C VAL A 718 -20.13 -35.65 -2.48
N LEU A 719 -19.96 -34.49 -1.84
CA LEU A 719 -20.90 -33.39 -2.01
C LEU A 719 -20.74 -32.83 -3.43
N LEU A 720 -21.85 -32.70 -4.16
CA LEU A 720 -21.86 -32.17 -5.50
C LEU A 720 -22.20 -30.68 -5.43
N ASP A 721 -21.16 -29.89 -5.16
CA ASP A 721 -21.18 -28.43 -5.10
C ASP A 721 -20.21 -27.83 -6.12
N ASP A 722 -19.95 -26.52 -6.01
CA ASP A 722 -19.09 -25.79 -6.94
C ASP A 722 -17.60 -26.18 -6.83
N SER A 723 -17.21 -27.00 -5.84
CA SER A 723 -15.85 -27.53 -5.73
C SER A 723 -15.57 -28.66 -6.73
N ILE A 724 -16.61 -29.19 -7.41
CA ILE A 724 -16.47 -30.27 -8.39
C ILE A 724 -15.98 -29.71 -9.72
N ILE A 725 -14.78 -30.14 -10.14
CA ILE A 725 -14.18 -29.71 -11.40
C ILE A 725 -14.61 -30.68 -12.49
N SER A 726 -15.28 -30.17 -13.53
CA SER A 726 -15.72 -30.96 -14.68
C SER A 726 -15.24 -30.33 -15.99
N PHE A 727 -14.72 -31.14 -16.91
CA PHE A 727 -14.29 -30.65 -18.23
C PHE A 727 -14.49 -31.72 -19.31
N GLU A 728 -14.54 -31.28 -20.57
CA GLU A 728 -14.71 -32.17 -21.71
C GLU A 728 -13.41 -32.91 -22.05
N VAL A 729 -13.51 -34.23 -22.20
CA VAL A 729 -12.39 -35.13 -22.53
C VAL A 729 -12.59 -35.80 -23.89
N GLN A 730 -11.49 -36.03 -24.61
CA GLN A 730 -11.55 -36.76 -25.87
C GLN A 730 -11.91 -38.24 -25.65
N ARG A 731 -13.04 -38.68 -26.21
CA ARG A 731 -13.55 -40.05 -26.08
C ARG A 731 -12.50 -41.08 -26.51
N GLY A 732 -12.30 -42.11 -25.68
CA GLY A 732 -11.40 -43.23 -25.97
C GLY A 732 -9.91 -42.91 -25.91
N LYS A 733 -9.50 -41.67 -25.61
CA LYS A 733 -8.09 -41.31 -25.43
C LYS A 733 -7.71 -41.26 -23.95
N LYS A 734 -6.45 -41.58 -23.69
CA LYS A 734 -5.82 -41.32 -22.39
C LYS A 734 -5.49 -39.84 -22.28
N PHE A 735 -5.57 -39.31 -21.06
CA PHE A 735 -5.11 -37.97 -20.71
C PHE A 735 -4.42 -38.02 -19.35
N TYR A 736 -3.57 -37.03 -19.09
CA TYR A 736 -2.73 -36.92 -17.92
C TYR A 736 -3.17 -35.70 -17.13
N LEU A 737 -3.30 -35.85 -15.82
CA LEU A 737 -3.61 -34.74 -14.92
C LEU A 737 -2.47 -34.51 -13.94
N LYS A 738 -2.18 -33.24 -13.69
CA LYS A 738 -1.32 -32.80 -12.58
C LYS A 738 -2.10 -31.79 -11.75
N ALA A 739 -2.31 -32.09 -10.47
CA ALA A 739 -2.88 -31.15 -9.52
C ALA A 739 -1.73 -30.46 -8.78
N VAL A 740 -1.40 -29.24 -9.20
CA VAL A 740 -0.28 -28.47 -8.66
C VAL A 740 -0.80 -27.60 -7.54
N THR A 741 -0.37 -27.89 -6.30
CA THR A 741 -0.68 -27.04 -5.14
C THR A 741 -0.09 -25.66 -5.37
N TYR A 742 -0.81 -24.61 -4.96
CA TYR A 742 -0.29 -23.25 -5.07
C TYR A 742 1.07 -23.12 -4.37
N GLY A 743 2.05 -22.62 -5.13
CA GLY A 743 3.43 -22.48 -4.67
C GLY A 743 4.37 -23.63 -5.02
N ASP A 744 3.85 -24.77 -5.50
CA ASP A 744 4.67 -25.83 -6.09
C ASP A 744 4.85 -25.61 -7.60
N SER A 745 5.75 -26.36 -8.23
CA SER A 745 5.96 -26.29 -9.69
C SER A 745 5.32 -27.48 -10.42
N LEU A 746 4.85 -27.23 -11.64
CA LEU A 746 4.34 -28.28 -12.54
C LEU A 746 5.37 -29.41 -12.77
N GLY A 747 6.67 -29.10 -12.69
CA GLY A 747 7.76 -30.07 -12.81
C GLY A 747 7.83 -31.05 -11.62
N ASN A 748 7.47 -30.60 -10.42
CA ASN A 748 7.57 -31.38 -9.18
C ASN A 748 6.41 -32.36 -8.99
N VAL A 749 5.32 -32.18 -9.73
CA VAL A 749 4.09 -32.99 -9.58
C VAL A 749 4.08 -34.16 -10.57
N GLU A 750 3.86 -35.38 -10.05
CA GLU A 750 3.69 -36.56 -10.89
C GLU A 750 2.34 -36.54 -11.62
N ALA A 751 2.35 -36.99 -12.87
CA ALA A 751 1.16 -37.08 -13.70
C ALA A 751 0.31 -38.30 -13.33
N LYS A 752 -0.96 -38.09 -12.98
CA LYS A 752 -1.94 -39.18 -12.89
C LYS A 752 -2.56 -39.45 -14.26
N VAL A 753 -2.57 -40.72 -14.67
CA VAL A 753 -3.10 -41.15 -15.97
C VAL A 753 -4.56 -41.54 -15.84
N PHE A 754 -5.39 -40.95 -16.68
CA PHE A 754 -6.80 -41.29 -16.78
C PHE A 754 -7.11 -41.72 -18.21
N SER A 755 -8.11 -42.58 -18.35
CA SER A 755 -8.69 -42.93 -19.63
C SER A 755 -10.19 -42.80 -19.50
N ASN A 756 -10.82 -42.11 -20.44
CA ASN A 756 -12.27 -42.16 -20.58
C ASN A 756 -12.64 -43.54 -21.15
N LYS A 757 -12.50 -44.58 -20.31
CA LYS A 757 -12.94 -45.94 -20.58
C LYS A 757 -14.39 -46.01 -20.17
N ILE A 758 -15.19 -46.37 -21.16
CA ILE A 758 -16.57 -46.80 -21.02
C ILE A 758 -16.70 -47.75 -19.83
N LEU A 759 -17.30 -47.28 -18.73
CA LEU A 759 -17.95 -48.15 -17.75
C LEU A 759 -19.29 -48.59 -18.37
N ILE A 760 -19.25 -49.58 -19.25
CA ILE A 760 -20.42 -50.43 -19.53
C ILE A 760 -20.46 -51.45 -18.39
N ASN A 761 -21.35 -51.21 -17.43
CA ASN A 761 -22.40 -52.13 -17.01
C ASN A 761 -23.28 -51.50 -15.93
#